data_AF-A0A3A1WH01-F1
#
_entry.id   AF-A0A3A1WH01-F1
#
_cell.length_a   1.000
_cell.length_b   1.000
_cell.length_c   1.000
_cell.angle_alpha   90.00
_cell.angle_beta   90.00
_cell.angle_gamma   90.00
#
_symmetry.space_group_name_H-M   'P 1'
#
loop_
_entity.id
_entity.type
_entity.pdbx_description
1 polymer ?
#
loop_
_entity_poly.entity_id
_entity_poly.type
_entity_poly.pdbx_seq_one_letter_code
_entity_poly.pdbx_strand_id
1 'polypeptide(L)'
;MAQTIQLGTSATQADIETGLNALKATGGTLILPKDATIAITKQIVLFLSEHNVTLDLNGSTLVGSGANSILYVDAKPSGLSSVVLGSQDGNATITYGELPSDLKVGSWVKVVSDDALPGDHIDSTDNGQPTRLGQAAEVVAIHGNTVVLKGALVDQTLYQTNVRAATFSTAEFAIKNGTIDGGRGDFQTASTAADLIQLRNVVNAEVSDLNLLNGSIGVKIVNGVNAEVTDVSAHNVYAGVQSSASYSTDINGLFVEHSNHAVIVHGVGNAANSTSATSYGADIEFHAQNAVAYDANRAAFDFHSESRDGLYENVLAFDSRMIADFRGIGNGLKDSGGVNNDYALQFFEYGDGDGRDAAISNVVARETQKYSFMISGDTRNNTVTDSVFESVGKGYNFKSSVVSMVNSTIKDSVTQLDDVLTGSSSADMLLGGKGSDVLDGAGGSDYLWGGAEADRLTGGEGRDRFAYHALAEGGDTITDFQAGANGDIIDVSVLAARLGWGTGDPLAAGELRATAAGADTLIEAADGNGGWTALATLEGVDAGAFTAANVQWRLSDTTASLGAAVSAGSGSSGAADGGATQPVAPASVALGFSFLNSDGSARAGETVLLAVHFDEVVNVKGSGLGVALSNGAVANYAYGNGRDTLVFTYKVAAGEDAADLSAVGLKLGDAAVRSSVTGLAVDAGTLGGNLGDKLLVDTKTPEADRPTLAFVDSGVQGDGITNARTATLSGLAEAGSSIKVLDGARVIGSAVADADGAWTFDTWTLNDGEHVFSVIETDVAGNRSEASASVSMVVDGTGPARPVMEGAYGKLYSNDGAAVMTGTAEALSRVDLYDGGVAIGSTTAAADGTWSFAVSDLAAGSHRLTATATDIAGNTGSVSRWRDVVVDHDAPEMTVSRLTATASGDVQLRGTISETPVQVTVFQDGVATATVNSATTTWFKKLVADPNQMHVFTFQAEDAAGNVTTPDERHVLGTVGNDRFVSTASDDFFTGNGGSDTFVFRTDGGNDVVRDFRGGAASAGGDILSFEGTGFHSLADVMAGAHQIGTDVTIQIADHSSVTLLNTKLAALTAANVLFA
;
A
#
# COMPACT_ATOMS: atom_id res chain seq x y z
N MET A 1 1.26 14.76 -21.89
CA MET A 1 2.47 14.83 -21.05
C MET A 1 2.10 15.57 -19.79
N ALA A 2 2.28 14.94 -18.63
CA ALA A 2 2.21 15.64 -17.36
C ALA A 2 3.38 16.65 -17.27
N GLN A 3 3.16 17.79 -16.61
CA GLN A 3 4.17 18.82 -16.47
C GLN A 3 4.95 18.65 -15.16
N THR A 4 6.28 18.51 -15.24
CA THR A 4 7.15 18.59 -14.06
C THR A 4 7.70 20.00 -13.88
N ILE A 5 7.54 20.57 -12.68
CA ILE A 5 8.07 21.87 -12.28
C ILE A 5 9.04 21.66 -11.11
N GLN A 6 10.34 21.78 -11.36
CA GLN A 6 11.36 21.77 -10.32
C GLN A 6 11.62 23.19 -9.81
N LEU A 7 11.44 23.43 -8.50
CA LEU A 7 11.79 24.71 -7.89
C LEU A 7 13.29 24.79 -7.57
N GLY A 8 13.87 25.99 -7.73
CA GLY A 8 15.28 26.26 -7.43
C GLY A 8 15.56 26.49 -5.95
N THR A 9 16.82 26.36 -5.53
CA THR A 9 17.25 26.32 -4.11
C THR A 9 16.91 27.54 -3.23
N SER A 10 16.43 28.64 -3.81
CA SER A 10 15.94 29.83 -3.10
C SER A 10 14.42 29.99 -3.16
N ALA A 11 13.68 28.89 -3.35
CA ALA A 11 12.22 28.92 -3.49
C ALA A 11 11.52 29.48 -2.24
N THR A 12 10.46 30.22 -2.49
CA THR A 12 9.58 30.80 -1.47
C THR A 12 8.18 30.22 -1.56
N GLN A 13 7.34 30.49 -0.56
CA GLN A 13 5.90 30.19 -0.64
C GLN A 13 5.25 30.71 -1.94
N ALA A 14 5.66 31.87 -2.45
CA ALA A 14 5.07 32.44 -3.68
C ALA A 14 5.42 31.62 -4.93
N ASP A 15 6.59 30.97 -4.94
CA ASP A 15 7.01 30.09 -6.03
C ASP A 15 6.23 28.77 -5.99
N ILE A 16 5.98 28.23 -4.79
CA ILE A 16 5.10 27.06 -4.58
C ILE A 16 3.68 27.35 -5.09
N GLU A 17 3.11 28.47 -4.66
CA GLU A 17 1.78 28.90 -5.12
C GLU A 17 1.73 29.12 -6.63
N THR A 18 2.79 29.65 -7.23
CA THR A 18 2.87 29.86 -8.69
C THR A 18 2.95 28.53 -9.43
N GLY A 19 3.77 27.59 -8.95
CA GLY A 19 3.89 26.24 -9.51
C GLY A 19 2.57 25.46 -9.45
N LEU A 20 1.94 25.37 -8.27
CA LEU A 20 0.65 24.71 -8.10
C LEU A 20 -0.45 25.34 -8.96
N ASN A 21 -0.47 26.67 -9.11
CA ASN A 21 -1.43 27.35 -9.97
C ASN A 21 -1.20 27.09 -11.47
N ALA A 22 0.03 26.83 -11.91
CA ALA A 22 0.30 26.41 -13.29
C ALA A 22 -0.23 24.99 -13.54
N LEU A 23 0.03 24.05 -12.62
CA LEU A 23 -0.38 22.65 -12.75
C LEU A 23 -1.89 22.44 -12.76
N LYS A 24 -2.70 23.36 -12.19
CA LYS A 24 -4.17 23.33 -12.30
C LYS A 24 -4.70 23.22 -13.73
N ALA A 25 -3.95 23.70 -14.73
CA ALA A 25 -4.36 23.76 -16.13
C ALA A 25 -3.63 22.75 -17.04
N THR A 26 -2.73 21.93 -16.50
CA THR A 26 -1.85 21.04 -17.27
C THR A 26 -1.67 19.65 -16.65
N GLY A 27 -1.81 19.54 -15.32
CA GLY A 27 -1.51 18.35 -14.54
C GLY A 27 -0.01 18.07 -14.38
N GLY A 28 0.35 17.28 -13.37
CA GLY A 28 1.71 16.83 -13.11
C GLY A 28 2.26 17.24 -11.75
N THR A 29 3.59 17.36 -11.65
CA THR A 29 4.31 17.35 -10.37
C THR A 29 5.06 18.65 -10.12
N LEU A 30 4.84 19.25 -8.94
CA LEU A 30 5.68 20.31 -8.39
C LEU A 30 6.68 19.66 -7.43
N ILE A 31 7.98 19.78 -7.72
CA ILE A 31 9.06 19.27 -6.88
C ILE A 31 9.73 20.45 -6.18
N LEU A 32 9.75 20.44 -4.85
CA LEU A 32 10.45 21.42 -4.04
C LEU A 32 11.98 21.25 -4.13
N PRO A 33 12.78 22.23 -3.70
CA PRO A 33 14.23 22.06 -3.61
C PRO A 33 14.56 20.93 -2.63
N LYS A 34 15.68 20.24 -2.83
CA LYS A 34 16.06 19.15 -1.94
C LYS A 34 16.41 19.67 -0.53
N ASP A 35 15.84 19.03 0.49
CA ASP A 35 16.16 19.21 1.92
C ASP A 35 16.09 20.67 2.42
N ALA A 36 15.18 21.48 1.89
CA ALA A 36 15.08 22.91 2.18
C ALA A 36 14.01 23.25 3.23
N THR A 37 14.27 24.26 4.07
CA THR A 37 13.26 24.80 4.99
C THR A 37 12.58 26.03 4.37
N ILE A 38 11.26 25.97 4.15
CA ILE A 38 10.48 27.03 3.49
C ILE A 38 9.40 27.56 4.44
N ALA A 39 9.46 28.87 4.73
CA ALA A 39 8.50 29.51 5.63
C ALA A 39 7.14 29.79 4.95
N ILE A 40 6.06 29.31 5.58
CA ILE A 40 4.67 29.46 5.14
C ILE A 40 3.97 30.49 6.04
N THR A 41 3.74 31.68 5.47
CA THR A 41 3.20 32.85 6.19
C THR A 41 1.67 32.95 6.14
N LYS A 42 1.05 32.29 5.15
CA LYS A 42 -0.40 32.19 4.92
C LYS A 42 -0.72 30.81 4.36
N GLN A 43 -1.97 30.36 4.45
CA GLN A 43 -2.42 29.10 3.87
C GLN A 43 -2.16 29.02 2.36
N ILE A 44 -1.61 27.90 1.88
CA ILE A 44 -1.53 27.55 0.45
C ILE A 44 -2.88 26.94 0.05
N VAL A 45 -3.52 27.50 -0.99
CA VAL A 45 -4.89 27.12 -1.41
C VAL A 45 -4.92 26.62 -2.86
N LEU A 46 -5.25 25.34 -3.01
CA LEU A 46 -5.36 24.63 -4.28
C LEU A 46 -6.83 24.24 -4.53
N PHE A 47 -7.47 24.88 -5.51
CA PHE A 47 -8.74 24.40 -6.04
C PHE A 47 -8.45 23.54 -7.27
N LEU A 48 -8.90 22.29 -7.25
CA LEU A 48 -8.78 21.33 -8.35
C LEU A 48 -10.10 21.24 -9.13
N SER A 49 -10.05 20.73 -10.35
CA SER A 49 -11.24 20.57 -11.21
C SER A 49 -11.09 19.55 -12.32
N GLU A 50 -9.97 19.54 -13.06
CA GLU A 50 -9.82 18.72 -14.28
C GLU A 50 -8.52 17.91 -14.37
N HIS A 51 -7.47 18.26 -13.61
CA HIS A 51 -6.14 17.66 -13.76
C HIS A 51 -5.50 17.26 -12.43
N ASN A 52 -4.82 16.12 -12.44
CA ASN A 52 -4.11 15.55 -11.30
C ASN A 52 -2.87 16.38 -10.95
N VAL A 53 -2.65 16.64 -9.66
CA VAL A 53 -1.51 17.44 -9.18
C VAL A 53 -0.78 16.72 -8.05
N THR A 54 0.53 16.57 -8.21
CA THR A 54 1.43 16.03 -7.18
C THR A 54 2.31 17.14 -6.61
N LEU A 55 2.45 17.19 -5.28
CA LEU A 55 3.41 18.03 -4.57
C LEU A 55 4.47 17.14 -3.91
N ASP A 56 5.66 17.06 -4.51
CA ASP A 56 6.80 16.36 -3.92
C ASP A 56 7.64 17.36 -3.10
N LEU A 57 7.68 17.17 -1.78
CA LEU A 57 8.44 18.00 -0.88
C LEU A 57 9.95 17.72 -0.96
N ASN A 58 10.39 16.59 -1.53
CA ASN A 58 11.81 16.30 -1.81
C ASN A 58 12.73 16.45 -0.58
N GLY A 59 12.28 15.98 0.58
CA GLY A 59 12.95 16.14 1.88
C GLY A 59 12.79 17.52 2.53
N SER A 60 12.09 18.47 1.90
CA SER A 60 11.88 19.81 2.46
C SER A 60 10.95 19.84 3.67
N THR A 61 11.17 20.84 4.52
CA THR A 61 10.29 21.23 5.62
C THR A 61 9.50 22.48 5.26
N LEU A 62 8.17 22.39 5.25
CA LEU A 62 7.28 23.56 5.22
C LEU A 62 6.99 24.01 6.66
N VAL A 63 7.38 25.24 7.04
CA VAL A 63 7.26 25.74 8.42
C VAL A 63 6.24 26.87 8.51
N GLY A 64 5.14 26.63 9.20
CA GLY A 64 4.04 27.55 9.42
C GLY A 64 4.32 28.67 10.42
N SER A 65 3.46 29.68 10.38
CA SER A 65 3.39 30.77 11.37
C SER A 65 2.37 30.52 12.50
N GLY A 66 1.83 29.30 12.62
CA GLY A 66 0.90 28.90 13.68
C GLY A 66 -0.49 29.53 13.65
N ALA A 67 -0.87 30.26 12.60
CA ALA A 67 -2.13 31.02 12.55
C ALA A 67 -3.18 30.49 11.55
N ASN A 68 -2.76 29.75 10.52
CA ASN A 68 -3.62 29.19 9.47
C ASN A 68 -3.10 27.80 9.10
N SER A 69 -3.93 26.98 8.45
CA SER A 69 -3.48 25.68 7.96
C SER A 69 -2.45 25.85 6.84
N ILE A 70 -1.54 24.88 6.70
CA ILE A 70 -0.41 25.02 5.77
C ILE A 70 -0.88 24.80 4.33
N LEU A 71 -1.60 23.71 4.10
CA LEU A 71 -2.15 23.33 2.80
C LEU A 71 -3.66 23.08 2.88
N TYR A 72 -4.40 23.65 1.94
CA TYR A 72 -5.81 23.38 1.70
C TYR A 72 -6.03 23.02 0.24
N VAL A 73 -6.57 21.83 -0.01
CA VAL A 73 -6.94 21.30 -1.33
C VAL A 73 -8.44 21.04 -1.35
N ASP A 74 -9.13 21.51 -2.39
CA ASP A 74 -10.57 21.32 -2.54
C ASP A 74 -10.93 21.17 -4.02
N ALA A 75 -11.39 19.96 -4.40
CA ALA A 75 -11.72 19.64 -5.78
C ALA A 75 -13.16 20.03 -6.20
N LYS A 76 -13.90 20.73 -5.31
CA LYS A 76 -15.20 21.37 -5.56
C LYS A 76 -16.21 20.56 -6.38
N PRO A 77 -17.11 19.80 -5.74
CA PRO A 77 -18.11 19.01 -6.43
C PRO A 77 -19.11 19.94 -7.13
N SER A 78 -19.84 19.41 -8.10
CA SER A 78 -20.88 20.18 -8.78
C SER A 78 -22.06 20.54 -7.86
N GLY A 79 -22.92 21.44 -8.34
CA GLY A 79 -24.10 21.87 -7.59
C GLY A 79 -25.11 20.73 -7.40
N LEU A 80 -25.65 20.61 -6.18
CA LEU A 80 -26.67 19.61 -5.85
C LEU A 80 -27.90 19.72 -6.78
N SER A 81 -28.15 18.67 -7.54
CA SER A 81 -29.29 18.51 -8.45
C SER A 81 -30.33 17.58 -7.85
N SER A 82 -31.63 17.87 -8.01
CA SER A 82 -32.69 16.97 -7.52
C SER A 82 -32.74 15.69 -8.34
N VAL A 83 -32.85 14.54 -7.66
CA VAL A 83 -32.92 13.21 -8.26
C VAL A 83 -34.03 12.38 -7.62
N VAL A 84 -34.55 11.40 -8.37
CA VAL A 84 -35.40 10.33 -7.82
C VAL A 84 -34.51 9.13 -7.54
N LEU A 85 -34.47 8.69 -6.27
CA LEU A 85 -33.76 7.49 -5.83
C LEU A 85 -34.63 6.24 -6.04
N GLY A 86 -34.00 5.16 -6.48
CA GLY A 86 -34.60 3.84 -6.66
C GLY A 86 -33.56 2.72 -6.48
N SER A 87 -33.93 1.51 -6.89
CA SER A 87 -33.04 0.34 -6.85
C SER A 87 -33.21 -0.51 -8.10
N GLN A 88 -32.14 -1.16 -8.55
CA GLN A 88 -32.16 -2.14 -9.64
C GLN A 88 -31.09 -3.20 -9.35
N ASP A 89 -31.45 -4.49 -9.36
CA ASP A 89 -30.50 -5.61 -9.27
C ASP A 89 -29.50 -5.52 -8.08
N GLY A 90 -29.98 -5.08 -6.91
CA GLY A 90 -29.17 -4.88 -5.70
C GLY A 90 -28.42 -3.55 -5.63
N ASN A 91 -28.36 -2.81 -6.73
CA ASN A 91 -27.73 -1.49 -6.84
C ASN A 91 -28.73 -0.36 -6.57
N ALA A 92 -28.24 0.77 -6.03
CA ALA A 92 -28.97 2.03 -6.00
C ALA A 92 -29.06 2.64 -7.41
N THR A 93 -30.16 3.32 -7.71
CA THR A 93 -30.31 4.09 -8.94
C THR A 93 -30.75 5.52 -8.65
N ILE A 94 -30.20 6.49 -9.37
CA ILE A 94 -30.66 7.89 -9.32
C ILE A 94 -31.11 8.35 -10.71
N THR A 95 -32.31 8.91 -10.79
CA THR A 95 -32.85 9.47 -12.04
C THR A 95 -32.87 10.98 -11.97
N TYR A 96 -32.12 11.62 -12.86
CA TYR A 96 -32.07 13.07 -13.00
C TYR A 96 -33.23 13.61 -13.86
N GLY A 97 -33.63 14.86 -13.61
CA GLY A 97 -34.50 15.59 -14.54
C GLY A 97 -33.81 15.84 -15.89
N GLU A 98 -32.52 16.18 -15.84
CA GLU A 98 -31.60 16.30 -16.98
C GLU A 98 -30.23 15.77 -16.51
N LEU A 99 -29.61 14.87 -17.28
CA LEU A 99 -28.34 14.24 -16.90
C LEU A 99 -27.19 15.28 -16.94
N PRO A 100 -26.33 15.37 -15.91
CA PRO A 100 -25.14 16.22 -15.98
C PRO A 100 -24.21 15.82 -17.12
N SER A 101 -23.75 16.79 -17.91
CA SER A 101 -22.98 16.55 -19.15
C SER A 101 -21.57 16.01 -18.94
N ASP A 102 -21.05 16.15 -17.71
CA ASP A 102 -19.76 15.66 -17.22
C ASP A 102 -19.82 14.21 -16.69
N LEU A 103 -21.02 13.67 -16.48
CA LEU A 103 -21.20 12.38 -15.83
C LEU A 103 -21.02 11.20 -16.80
N LYS A 104 -20.16 10.24 -16.42
CA LYS A 104 -19.83 9.03 -17.19
C LYS A 104 -19.75 7.81 -16.26
N VAL A 105 -19.67 6.61 -16.85
CA VAL A 105 -19.31 5.40 -16.10
C VAL A 105 -17.90 5.56 -15.52
N GLY A 106 -17.69 5.13 -14.28
CA GLY A 106 -16.49 5.40 -13.48
C GLY A 106 -16.45 6.78 -12.80
N SER A 107 -17.42 7.67 -13.04
CA SER A 107 -17.56 8.89 -12.24
C SER A 107 -18.06 8.57 -10.83
N TRP A 108 -17.71 9.40 -9.86
CA TRP A 108 -18.27 9.36 -8.51
C TRP A 108 -19.35 10.43 -8.32
N VAL A 109 -20.41 10.08 -7.59
CA VAL A 109 -21.47 11.00 -7.19
C VAL A 109 -21.72 10.92 -5.69
N LYS A 110 -21.97 12.07 -5.05
CA LYS A 110 -22.49 12.13 -3.67
C LYS A 110 -24.02 12.22 -3.73
N VAL A 111 -24.72 11.15 -3.33
CA VAL A 111 -26.17 11.19 -3.11
C VAL A 111 -26.43 11.67 -1.70
N VAL A 112 -27.38 12.58 -1.49
CA VAL A 112 -27.67 13.21 -0.19
C VAL A 112 -29.17 13.32 0.05
N SER A 113 -29.59 13.33 1.31
CA SER A 113 -30.97 13.61 1.74
C SER A 113 -30.99 14.60 2.91
N ASP A 114 -32.08 15.35 3.08
CA ASP A 114 -32.25 16.21 4.26
C ASP A 114 -32.67 15.43 5.53
N ASP A 115 -32.90 14.12 5.42
CA ASP A 115 -33.18 13.24 6.57
C ASP A 115 -31.93 13.07 7.46
N ALA A 116 -32.15 12.87 8.76
CA ALA A 116 -31.08 12.68 9.73
C ALA A 116 -30.45 11.28 9.62
N LEU A 117 -29.14 11.20 9.87
CA LEU A 117 -28.42 9.94 10.00
C LEU A 117 -28.85 9.22 11.30
N PRO A 118 -29.22 7.91 11.28
CA PRO A 118 -29.54 7.17 12.50
C PRO A 118 -28.35 7.10 13.47
N GLY A 119 -28.61 7.15 14.78
CA GLY A 119 -27.54 7.08 15.79
C GLY A 119 -26.66 8.32 15.92
N ASP A 120 -26.88 9.36 15.13
CA ASP A 120 -26.20 10.66 15.25
C ASP A 120 -26.50 11.32 16.62
N HIS A 121 -25.47 11.87 17.26
CA HIS A 121 -25.63 12.68 18.48
C HIS A 121 -25.51 14.18 18.16
N ILE A 122 -26.59 14.92 18.41
CA ILE A 122 -26.64 16.36 18.17
C ILE A 122 -25.89 17.12 19.29
N ASP A 123 -24.63 17.47 19.07
CA ASP A 123 -23.88 18.35 19.98
C ASP A 123 -24.24 19.85 19.75
N SER A 124 -24.04 20.62 20.80
CA SER A 124 -23.88 22.07 20.78
C SER A 124 -22.79 22.58 19.81
N THR A 125 -21.73 21.82 19.56
CA THR A 125 -20.67 22.16 18.58
C THR A 125 -21.18 22.21 17.15
N ASP A 126 -22.17 21.39 16.82
CA ASP A 126 -22.79 21.31 15.49
C ASP A 126 -23.90 22.35 15.29
N ASN A 127 -23.93 23.38 16.14
CA ASN A 127 -25.00 24.38 16.23
C ASN A 127 -26.39 23.73 16.44
N GLY A 128 -26.44 22.55 17.05
CA GLY A 128 -27.66 21.78 17.23
C GLY A 128 -28.28 21.24 15.92
N GLN A 129 -27.47 21.03 14.87
CA GLN A 129 -27.90 20.35 13.65
C GLN A 129 -27.43 18.89 13.67
N PRO A 130 -28.29 17.92 13.26
CA PRO A 130 -27.84 16.55 13.09
C PRO A 130 -26.95 16.41 11.86
N THR A 131 -26.15 15.35 11.84
CA THR A 131 -25.58 14.81 10.60
C THR A 131 -26.71 14.29 9.72
N ARG A 132 -26.61 14.53 8.41
CA ARG A 132 -27.65 14.16 7.44
C ARG A 132 -27.18 13.08 6.49
N LEU A 133 -28.12 12.29 5.99
CA LEU A 133 -27.84 11.18 5.09
C LEU A 133 -27.08 11.64 3.84
N GLY A 134 -26.01 10.92 3.53
CA GLY A 134 -25.23 11.10 2.32
C GLY A 134 -24.19 10.00 2.15
N GLN A 135 -23.94 9.62 0.91
CA GLN A 135 -22.93 8.62 0.57
C GLN A 135 -22.37 8.90 -0.83
N ALA A 136 -21.08 8.66 -1.00
CA ALA A 136 -20.45 8.68 -2.31
C ALA A 136 -20.56 7.29 -2.94
N ALA A 137 -20.88 7.22 -4.23
CA ALA A 137 -20.98 5.96 -4.95
C ALA A 137 -20.48 6.12 -6.39
N GLU A 138 -19.85 5.05 -6.89
CA GLU A 138 -19.33 4.95 -8.24
C GLU A 138 -20.47 4.69 -9.24
N VAL A 139 -20.44 5.34 -10.41
CA VAL A 139 -21.39 5.11 -11.49
C VAL A 139 -20.97 3.90 -12.32
N VAL A 140 -21.75 2.83 -12.28
CA VAL A 140 -21.48 1.58 -13.01
C VAL A 140 -22.24 1.48 -14.34
N ALA A 141 -23.38 2.17 -14.50
CA ALA A 141 -24.10 2.24 -15.77
C ALA A 141 -24.94 3.51 -15.90
N ILE A 142 -25.23 3.92 -17.13
CA ILE A 142 -26.11 5.07 -17.45
C ILE A 142 -27.12 4.65 -18.53
N HIS A 143 -28.42 4.77 -18.20
CA HIS A 143 -29.55 4.42 -19.05
C HIS A 143 -30.46 5.66 -19.23
N GLY A 144 -30.17 6.47 -20.25
CA GLY A 144 -30.85 7.76 -20.43
C GLY A 144 -30.51 8.71 -19.28
N ASN A 145 -31.51 9.17 -18.54
CA ASN A 145 -31.32 10.03 -17.36
C ASN A 145 -31.15 9.24 -16.05
N THR A 146 -31.25 7.90 -16.09
CA THR A 146 -31.10 7.05 -14.91
C THR A 146 -29.68 6.52 -14.83
N VAL A 147 -29.07 6.68 -13.67
CA VAL A 147 -27.70 6.29 -13.36
C VAL A 147 -27.77 5.14 -12.35
N VAL A 148 -27.03 4.07 -12.60
CA VAL A 148 -26.88 2.93 -11.69
C VAL A 148 -25.57 3.11 -10.92
N LEU A 149 -25.64 2.98 -9.60
CA LEU A 149 -24.54 3.18 -8.67
C LEU A 149 -24.03 1.83 -8.17
N LYS A 150 -22.75 1.73 -7.80
CA LYS A 150 -22.17 0.50 -7.24
C LYS A 150 -22.76 0.24 -5.86
N GLY A 151 -23.50 -0.88 -5.72
CA GLY A 151 -24.14 -1.28 -4.47
C GLY A 151 -25.38 -0.47 -4.10
N ALA A 152 -26.06 -0.89 -3.04
CA ALA A 152 -27.10 -0.08 -2.40
C ALA A 152 -26.46 1.00 -1.50
N LEU A 153 -27.19 2.08 -1.23
CA LEU A 153 -26.73 3.05 -0.23
C LEU A 153 -26.93 2.50 1.20
N VAL A 154 -26.02 2.81 2.11
CA VAL A 154 -26.20 2.59 3.55
C VAL A 154 -27.48 3.30 3.99
N ASP A 155 -28.36 2.59 4.69
CA ASP A 155 -29.68 3.08 5.11
C ASP A 155 -30.55 3.64 3.95
N GLN A 156 -30.42 3.14 2.71
CA GLN A 156 -31.07 3.71 1.50
C GLN A 156 -32.56 4.04 1.66
N THR A 157 -33.32 3.22 2.40
CA THR A 157 -34.77 3.40 2.62
C THR A 157 -35.14 4.65 3.42
N LEU A 158 -34.17 5.30 4.07
CA LEU A 158 -34.34 6.53 4.84
C LEU A 158 -34.15 7.81 4.00
N TYR A 159 -33.58 7.72 2.79
CA TYR A 159 -33.41 8.85 1.87
C TYR A 159 -34.77 9.21 1.23
N GLN A 160 -35.54 10.10 1.87
CA GLN A 160 -36.91 10.43 1.49
C GLN A 160 -37.14 11.93 1.25
N THR A 161 -36.49 12.80 2.02
CA THR A 161 -36.71 14.24 2.02
C THR A 161 -35.62 14.98 1.22
N ASN A 162 -36.02 15.64 0.13
CA ASN A 162 -35.12 16.52 -0.65
C ASN A 162 -33.87 15.80 -1.19
N VAL A 163 -34.07 14.58 -1.71
CA VAL A 163 -32.99 13.75 -2.26
C VAL A 163 -32.36 14.43 -3.48
N ARG A 164 -31.03 14.57 -3.42
CA ARG A 164 -30.21 15.30 -4.39
C ARG A 164 -28.90 14.56 -4.64
N ALA A 165 -28.24 14.88 -5.74
CA ALA A 165 -26.91 14.36 -6.06
C ALA A 165 -25.97 15.46 -6.58
N ALA A 166 -24.69 15.35 -6.27
CA ALA A 166 -23.59 16.15 -6.83
C ALA A 166 -22.54 15.22 -7.46
N THR A 167 -21.93 15.65 -8.57
CA THR A 167 -20.81 14.95 -9.21
C THR A 167 -19.49 15.38 -8.56
N PHE A 168 -18.58 14.42 -8.36
CA PHE A 168 -17.21 14.72 -7.94
C PHE A 168 -16.37 15.16 -9.14
N SER A 169 -15.34 15.97 -8.90
CA SER A 169 -14.26 16.18 -9.86
C SER A 169 -13.46 14.89 -10.04
N THR A 170 -12.94 14.65 -11.25
CA THR A 170 -12.01 13.53 -11.53
C THR A 170 -10.54 13.92 -11.33
N ALA A 171 -10.26 15.09 -10.72
CA ALA A 171 -8.90 15.55 -10.47
C ALA A 171 -8.37 15.01 -9.13
N GLU A 172 -7.27 14.27 -9.20
CA GLU A 172 -6.63 13.63 -8.06
C GLU A 172 -5.54 14.53 -7.46
N PHE A 173 -5.16 14.29 -6.20
CA PHE A 173 -4.12 15.05 -5.51
C PHE A 173 -3.18 14.14 -4.76
N ALA A 174 -1.86 14.32 -4.94
CA ALA A 174 -0.84 13.62 -4.15
C ALA A 174 0.09 14.62 -3.46
N ILE A 175 0.53 14.32 -2.24
CA ILE A 175 1.61 15.03 -1.55
C ILE A 175 2.54 14.05 -0.87
N LYS A 176 3.86 14.25 -1.01
CA LYS A 176 4.84 13.30 -0.46
C LYS A 176 6.22 13.82 -0.07
N ASN A 177 7.01 12.96 0.58
CA ASN A 177 8.45 13.07 0.79
C ASN A 177 8.91 14.31 1.58
N GLY A 178 8.50 14.51 2.83
CA GLY A 178 9.04 15.63 3.61
C GLY A 178 8.36 15.93 4.93
N THR A 179 8.47 17.17 5.39
CA THR A 179 7.97 17.59 6.71
C THR A 179 7.05 18.80 6.60
N ILE A 180 5.97 18.81 7.37
CA ILE A 180 5.10 19.98 7.55
C ILE A 180 5.02 20.29 9.05
N ASP A 181 5.53 21.44 9.45
CA ASP A 181 5.53 21.93 10.83
C ASP A 181 4.56 23.11 10.96
N GLY A 182 3.57 23.03 11.85
CA GLY A 182 2.63 24.11 12.13
C GLY A 182 3.26 25.32 12.85
N GLY A 183 4.42 25.15 13.48
CA GLY A 183 5.19 26.20 14.16
C GLY A 183 4.73 26.52 15.59
N ARG A 184 3.82 25.73 16.19
CA ARG A 184 3.42 25.84 17.61
C ARG A 184 3.89 24.63 18.41
N GLY A 185 5.12 24.67 18.91
CA GLY A 185 5.81 23.55 19.54
C GLY A 185 5.30 23.10 20.92
N ASP A 186 3.99 23.11 21.20
CA ASP A 186 3.41 22.49 22.40
C ASP A 186 2.03 21.85 22.17
N PHE A 187 1.93 20.55 22.49
CA PHE A 187 0.67 19.79 22.43
C PHE A 187 -0.48 20.46 23.20
N GLN A 188 -0.16 21.19 24.28
CA GLN A 188 -1.15 21.92 25.08
C GLN A 188 -1.93 23.00 24.29
N THR A 189 -1.37 23.52 23.19
CA THR A 189 -2.08 24.48 22.32
C THR A 189 -2.65 23.86 21.04
N ALA A 190 -2.43 22.57 20.79
CA ALA A 190 -2.82 21.86 19.56
C ALA A 190 -4.32 22.00 19.22
N SER A 191 -5.21 21.93 20.22
CA SER A 191 -6.66 22.15 20.06
C SER A 191 -7.06 23.56 19.57
N THR A 192 -6.11 24.50 19.54
CA THR A 192 -6.27 25.88 19.03
C THR A 192 -5.23 26.23 17.95
N ALA A 193 -4.43 25.25 17.52
CA ALA A 193 -3.56 25.35 16.37
C ALA A 193 -4.40 25.22 15.08
N ALA A 194 -3.76 25.34 13.93
CA ALA A 194 -4.40 25.07 12.66
C ALA A 194 -4.05 23.65 12.19
N ASP A 195 -4.92 23.06 11.38
CA ASP A 195 -4.66 21.77 10.71
C ASP A 195 -3.46 21.92 9.77
N LEU A 196 -2.70 20.87 9.49
CA LEU A 196 -1.52 20.98 8.61
C LEU A 196 -1.94 20.82 7.15
N ILE A 197 -2.62 19.71 6.83
CA ILE A 197 -3.18 19.40 5.51
C ILE A 197 -4.70 19.29 5.62
N GLN A 198 -5.44 20.00 4.77
CA GLN A 198 -6.87 19.77 4.54
C GLN A 198 -7.13 19.36 3.10
N LEU A 199 -7.77 18.20 2.91
CA LEU A 199 -8.21 17.66 1.62
C LEU A 199 -9.74 17.59 1.62
N ARG A 200 -10.40 18.19 0.62
CA ARG A 200 -11.86 18.25 0.56
C ARG A 200 -12.41 17.88 -0.81
N ASN A 201 -13.46 17.06 -0.81
CA ASN A 201 -14.17 16.65 -2.03
C ASN A 201 -13.26 15.98 -3.09
N VAL A 202 -12.12 15.45 -2.67
CA VAL A 202 -11.12 14.80 -3.53
C VAL A 202 -11.47 13.34 -3.76
N VAL A 203 -11.11 12.81 -4.93
CA VAL A 203 -11.17 11.39 -5.27
C VAL A 203 -9.73 10.89 -5.42
N ASN A 204 -9.44 9.69 -4.92
CA ASN A 204 -8.13 9.02 -5.02
C ASN A 204 -6.96 9.93 -4.57
N ALA A 205 -7.09 10.61 -3.43
CA ALA A 205 -6.03 11.49 -2.93
C ALA A 205 -4.97 10.70 -2.14
N GLU A 206 -3.70 10.99 -2.35
CA GLU A 206 -2.56 10.31 -1.73
C GLU A 206 -1.78 11.25 -0.79
N VAL A 207 -1.43 10.77 0.40
CA VAL A 207 -0.52 11.44 1.33
C VAL A 207 0.53 10.43 1.79
N SER A 208 1.77 10.55 1.31
CA SER A 208 2.82 9.53 1.50
C SER A 208 4.15 10.07 2.05
N ASP A 209 4.88 9.30 2.87
CA ASP A 209 6.23 9.65 3.35
C ASP A 209 6.32 11.06 4.00
N LEU A 210 5.42 11.39 4.93
CA LEU A 210 5.35 12.71 5.58
C LEU A 210 5.54 12.67 7.11
N ASN A 211 6.32 13.63 7.63
CA ASN A 211 6.36 13.95 9.06
C ASN A 211 5.57 15.25 9.35
N LEU A 212 4.62 15.18 10.28
CA LEU A 212 3.62 16.21 10.57
C LEU A 212 3.75 16.72 12.01
N LEU A 213 4.25 17.95 12.19
CA LEU A 213 4.63 18.48 13.49
C LEU A 213 3.70 19.63 13.93
N ASN A 214 3.39 19.69 15.23
CA ASN A 214 2.97 20.92 15.91
C ASN A 214 1.68 21.57 15.35
N GLY A 215 0.64 20.76 15.12
CA GLY A 215 -0.61 21.15 14.47
C GLY A 215 -1.89 20.87 15.27
N SER A 216 -3.04 21.19 14.70
CA SER A 216 -4.34 20.67 15.17
C SER A 216 -4.53 19.27 14.59
N ILE A 217 -5.07 19.13 13.39
CA ILE A 217 -5.10 17.85 12.66
C ILE A 217 -3.90 17.78 11.72
N GLY A 218 -3.17 16.66 11.69
CA GLY A 218 -2.13 16.42 10.68
C GLY A 218 -2.72 16.37 9.26
N VAL A 219 -3.47 15.30 8.97
CA VAL A 219 -4.21 15.12 7.70
C VAL A 219 -5.71 15.15 7.96
N LYS A 220 -6.43 16.10 7.35
CA LYS A 220 -7.89 16.22 7.48
C LYS A 220 -8.57 16.00 6.14
N ILE A 221 -9.26 14.88 5.99
CA ILE A 221 -10.00 14.50 4.79
C ILE A 221 -11.49 14.74 5.05
N VAL A 222 -12.16 15.52 4.21
CA VAL A 222 -13.60 15.81 4.35
C VAL A 222 -14.34 15.59 3.04
N ASN A 223 -15.34 14.71 3.06
CA ASN A 223 -16.02 14.21 1.87
C ASN A 223 -15.01 13.70 0.84
N GLY A 224 -14.00 12.97 1.31
CA GLY A 224 -13.06 12.27 0.45
C GLY A 224 -13.72 11.01 -0.14
N VAL A 225 -13.21 10.59 -1.29
CA VAL A 225 -13.49 9.27 -1.86
C VAL A 225 -12.15 8.61 -2.12
N ASN A 226 -11.96 7.40 -1.61
CA ASN A 226 -10.76 6.60 -1.85
C ASN A 226 -9.44 7.30 -1.48
N ALA A 227 -9.42 8.11 -0.41
CA ALA A 227 -8.19 8.77 0.02
C ALA A 227 -7.27 7.77 0.74
N GLU A 228 -5.99 7.73 0.38
CA GLU A 228 -4.98 6.82 0.94
C GLU A 228 -3.88 7.63 1.65
N VAL A 229 -3.50 7.22 2.87
CA VAL A 229 -2.47 7.85 3.70
C VAL A 229 -1.42 6.80 4.09
N THR A 230 -0.17 6.97 3.65
CA THR A 230 0.87 5.92 3.76
C THR A 230 2.16 6.44 4.38
N ASP A 231 2.74 5.71 5.33
CA ASP A 231 3.97 6.09 6.04
C ASP A 231 3.99 7.56 6.51
N VAL A 232 2.97 7.93 7.30
CA VAL A 232 2.86 9.26 7.90
C VAL A 232 3.20 9.20 9.38
N SER A 233 4.06 10.09 9.85
CA SER A 233 4.30 10.34 11.27
C SER A 233 3.68 11.67 11.71
N ALA A 234 3.15 11.75 12.92
CA ALA A 234 2.57 12.97 13.47
C ALA A 234 2.90 13.18 14.95
N HIS A 235 3.42 14.36 15.32
CA HIS A 235 3.93 14.64 16.66
C HIS A 235 3.37 15.98 17.17
N ASN A 236 2.94 16.02 18.44
CA ASN A 236 2.32 17.20 19.08
C ASN A 236 1.09 17.72 18.31
N VAL A 237 0.12 16.83 18.05
CA VAL A 237 -1.09 17.12 17.26
C VAL A 237 -2.37 16.88 18.06
N TYR A 238 -3.47 17.56 17.77
CA TYR A 238 -4.78 17.16 18.29
C TYR A 238 -5.16 15.78 17.75
N ALA A 239 -5.00 15.57 16.44
CA ALA A 239 -5.07 14.24 15.83
C ALA A 239 -4.06 14.08 14.69
N GLY A 240 -3.56 12.85 14.49
CA GLY A 240 -2.73 12.51 13.34
C GLY A 240 -3.54 12.60 12.03
N VAL A 241 -4.59 11.77 11.92
CA VAL A 241 -5.50 11.76 10.76
C VAL A 241 -6.96 11.93 11.22
N GLN A 242 -7.72 12.69 10.44
CA GLN A 242 -9.17 12.84 10.60
C GLN A 242 -9.87 12.55 9.26
N SER A 243 -10.77 11.56 9.23
CA SER A 243 -11.70 11.36 8.12
C SER A 243 -13.09 11.89 8.49
N SER A 244 -13.80 12.51 7.54
CA SER A 244 -15.13 13.06 7.82
C SER A 244 -16.11 13.09 6.65
N ALA A 245 -17.28 12.49 6.83
CA ALA A 245 -18.29 12.34 5.79
C ALA A 245 -17.75 11.75 4.47
N SER A 246 -16.67 10.96 4.54
CA SER A 246 -15.94 10.35 3.42
C SER A 246 -16.49 8.96 3.06
N TYR A 247 -15.97 8.40 1.98
CA TYR A 247 -16.19 7.01 1.58
C TYR A 247 -14.85 6.34 1.28
N SER A 248 -14.58 5.23 1.95
CA SER A 248 -13.41 4.37 1.73
C SER A 248 -12.06 5.10 1.87
N THR A 249 -11.89 5.85 2.96
CA THR A 249 -10.58 6.39 3.37
C THR A 249 -9.75 5.27 3.99
N ASP A 250 -8.47 5.23 3.63
CA ASP A 250 -7.51 4.17 3.91
C ASP A 250 -6.24 4.77 4.51
N ILE A 251 -5.66 4.11 5.50
CA ILE A 251 -4.41 4.51 6.14
C ILE A 251 -3.55 3.25 6.27
N ASN A 252 -2.32 3.26 5.77
CA ASN A 252 -1.37 2.15 5.89
C ASN A 252 0.00 2.66 6.35
N GLY A 253 0.34 2.44 7.62
CA GLY A 253 1.58 2.97 8.18
C GLY A 253 1.38 4.37 8.76
N LEU A 254 0.98 4.44 10.02
CA LEU A 254 0.74 5.71 10.72
C LEU A 254 1.38 5.67 12.11
N PHE A 255 2.35 6.55 12.39
CA PHE A 255 2.87 6.76 13.73
C PHE A 255 2.35 8.08 14.32
N VAL A 256 1.79 8.08 15.52
CA VAL A 256 1.36 9.31 16.20
C VAL A 256 1.82 9.33 17.66
N GLU A 257 2.45 10.42 18.09
CA GLU A 257 2.78 10.63 19.51
C GLU A 257 2.44 12.03 20.03
N HIS A 258 2.19 12.11 21.34
CA HIS A 258 1.74 13.32 22.05
C HIS A 258 0.49 13.91 21.40
N SER A 259 -0.63 13.20 21.53
CA SER A 259 -1.89 13.53 20.84
C SER A 259 -3.12 13.49 21.75
N ASN A 260 -4.28 13.91 21.24
CA ASN A 260 -5.54 13.43 21.82
C ASN A 260 -5.93 12.09 21.18
N HIS A 261 -5.79 11.99 19.86
CA HIS A 261 -6.15 10.82 19.07
C HIS A 261 -5.05 10.57 18.02
N ALA A 262 -4.79 9.32 17.65
CA ALA A 262 -4.04 9.02 16.42
C ALA A 262 -4.95 9.20 15.20
N VAL A 263 -6.15 8.60 15.26
CA VAL A 263 -7.17 8.66 14.21
C VAL A 263 -8.52 9.08 14.80
N ILE A 264 -9.24 9.96 14.09
CA ILE A 264 -10.64 10.32 14.38
C ILE A 264 -11.48 10.11 13.11
N VAL A 265 -12.59 9.40 13.25
CA VAL A 265 -13.59 9.19 12.20
C VAL A 265 -14.91 9.80 12.65
N HIS A 266 -15.40 10.85 11.96
CA HIS A 266 -16.61 11.57 12.40
C HIS A 266 -17.52 12.11 11.29
N GLY A 267 -18.75 12.46 11.63
CA GLY A 267 -19.69 13.16 10.74
C GLY A 267 -19.52 14.67 10.80
N VAL A 268 -20.32 15.38 10.00
CA VAL A 268 -20.36 16.86 10.03
C VAL A 268 -21.82 17.29 10.12
N GLY A 269 -22.21 17.90 11.25
CA GLY A 269 -23.56 18.42 11.43
C GLY A 269 -23.92 19.46 10.37
N ASN A 270 -25.11 19.34 9.78
CA ASN A 270 -25.47 20.12 8.59
C ASN A 270 -26.93 20.60 8.59
N ALA A 271 -27.14 21.81 8.09
CA ALA A 271 -28.48 22.38 7.98
C ALA A 271 -29.26 21.73 6.83
N ALA A 272 -30.57 21.52 7.02
CA ALA A 272 -31.44 21.06 5.94
C ALA A 272 -31.45 22.08 4.79
N ASN A 273 -31.56 21.63 3.54
CA ASN A 273 -31.43 22.42 2.32
C ASN A 273 -30.05 23.09 2.12
N SER A 274 -28.99 22.57 2.75
CA SER A 274 -27.62 23.03 2.47
C SER A 274 -27.29 22.89 0.98
N THR A 275 -26.59 23.88 0.43
CA THR A 275 -26.25 23.96 -1.01
C THR A 275 -25.01 23.16 -1.39
N SER A 276 -24.28 22.63 -0.40
CA SER A 276 -23.05 21.86 -0.61
C SER A 276 -23.22 20.41 -0.16
N ALA A 277 -22.68 19.47 -0.94
CA ALA A 277 -22.64 18.05 -0.61
C ALA A 277 -21.57 17.68 0.44
N THR A 278 -20.56 18.56 0.66
CA THR A 278 -19.35 18.31 1.47
C THR A 278 -19.59 17.92 2.94
N SER A 279 -20.78 18.20 3.47
CA SER A 279 -21.14 17.93 4.88
C SER A 279 -22.37 17.05 5.00
N TYR A 280 -22.65 16.22 3.99
CA TYR A 280 -23.68 15.18 4.07
C TYR A 280 -22.98 13.83 4.16
N GLY A 281 -23.44 12.98 5.09
CA GLY A 281 -23.04 11.59 5.19
C GLY A 281 -22.34 11.22 6.49
N ALA A 282 -22.41 9.91 6.73
CA ALA A 282 -21.49 9.19 7.59
C ALA A 282 -20.09 9.16 6.97
N ASP A 283 -19.08 8.79 7.77
CA ASP A 283 -17.85 8.21 7.25
C ASP A 283 -18.07 6.70 7.08
N ILE A 284 -17.89 6.19 5.85
CA ILE A 284 -18.32 4.84 5.45
C ILE A 284 -17.12 4.07 4.90
N GLU A 285 -16.96 2.80 5.28
CA GLU A 285 -15.86 1.92 4.84
C GLU A 285 -14.46 2.48 5.16
N PHE A 286 -14.33 3.21 6.27
CA PHE A 286 -13.02 3.69 6.74
C PHE A 286 -12.11 2.50 7.11
N HIS A 287 -10.84 2.50 6.71
CA HIS A 287 -9.84 1.54 7.17
C HIS A 287 -8.58 2.26 7.62
N ALA A 288 -7.98 1.76 8.71
CA ALA A 288 -6.61 2.11 9.06
C ALA A 288 -5.87 0.89 9.58
N GLN A 289 -4.69 0.66 9.02
CA GLN A 289 -3.83 -0.47 9.30
C GLN A 289 -2.36 -0.08 9.55
N ASN A 290 -1.65 -0.94 10.27
CA ASN A 290 -0.24 -0.78 10.61
C ASN A 290 0.04 0.57 11.29
N ALA A 291 -0.72 0.87 12.34
CA ALA A 291 -0.70 2.18 13.00
C ALA A 291 -0.32 2.10 14.48
N VAL A 292 0.59 2.95 14.93
CA VAL A 292 1.09 2.96 16.31
C VAL A 292 0.87 4.34 16.95
N ALA A 293 0.30 4.34 18.15
CA ALA A 293 -0.02 5.54 18.92
C ALA A 293 0.69 5.56 20.29
N TYR A 294 1.29 6.68 20.67
CA TYR A 294 1.85 6.92 22.01
C TYR A 294 1.28 8.20 22.66
N ASP A 295 1.03 8.19 23.97
CA ASP A 295 0.51 9.35 24.73
C ASP A 295 -0.71 10.03 24.06
N ALA A 296 -1.68 9.21 23.63
CA ALA A 296 -2.98 9.70 23.19
C ALA A 296 -3.86 9.98 24.42
N ASN A 297 -4.18 11.25 24.67
CA ASN A 297 -4.91 11.70 25.86
C ASN A 297 -6.44 11.41 25.80
N ARG A 298 -6.91 10.84 24.69
CA ARG A 298 -8.27 10.27 24.47
C ARG A 298 -8.11 8.87 23.84
N ALA A 299 -9.13 8.36 23.16
CA ALA A 299 -8.98 7.11 22.41
C ALA A 299 -7.99 7.33 21.26
N ALA A 300 -6.96 6.50 21.18
CA ALA A 300 -6.00 6.55 20.08
C ALA A 300 -6.72 6.37 18.73
N PHE A 301 -7.65 5.41 18.67
CA PHE A 301 -8.44 5.10 17.49
C PHE A 301 -9.93 5.31 17.79
N ASP A 302 -10.52 6.39 17.27
CA ASP A 302 -11.81 6.92 17.74
C ASP A 302 -12.86 6.95 16.63
N PHE A 303 -13.85 6.05 16.72
CA PHE A 303 -15.06 6.13 15.90
C PHE A 303 -16.13 6.97 16.61
N HIS A 304 -16.66 8.00 15.94
CA HIS A 304 -17.86 8.71 16.38
C HIS A 304 -19.17 8.05 15.86
N SER A 305 -20.31 8.53 16.36
CA SER A 305 -21.67 8.05 16.10
C SER A 305 -22.05 8.00 14.61
N GLU A 306 -21.35 8.77 13.79
CA GLU A 306 -21.59 8.92 12.35
C GLU A 306 -20.66 8.04 11.51
N SER A 307 -19.94 7.09 12.12
CA SER A 307 -19.14 6.08 11.42
C SER A 307 -19.98 4.85 11.05
N ARG A 308 -19.67 4.23 9.90
CA ARG A 308 -20.30 3.01 9.38
C ARG A 308 -19.26 2.04 8.82
N ASP A 309 -19.31 0.81 9.28
CA ASP A 309 -18.55 -0.32 8.74
C ASP A 309 -17.03 -0.02 8.60
N GLY A 310 -16.49 0.76 9.55
CA GLY A 310 -15.09 1.14 9.62
C GLY A 310 -14.25 0.12 10.40
N LEU A 311 -13.00 -0.08 10.01
CA LEU A 311 -12.10 -1.07 10.59
C LEU A 311 -10.76 -0.45 11.00
N TYR A 312 -10.31 -0.77 12.22
CA TYR A 312 -8.92 -0.65 12.64
C TYR A 312 -8.28 -2.04 12.62
N GLU A 313 -7.10 -2.22 12.02
CA GLU A 313 -6.46 -3.53 11.86
C GLU A 313 -4.94 -3.46 12.08
N ASN A 314 -4.33 -4.35 12.85
CA ASN A 314 -2.91 -4.22 13.24
C ASN A 314 -2.56 -2.80 13.73
N VAL A 315 -3.35 -2.31 14.70
CA VAL A 315 -3.11 -1.03 15.36
C VAL A 315 -2.70 -1.20 16.82
N LEU A 316 -1.75 -0.40 17.29
CA LEU A 316 -1.19 -0.48 18.63
C LEU A 316 -1.31 0.88 19.34
N ALA A 317 -1.66 0.86 20.63
CA ALA A 317 -1.63 2.06 21.47
C ALA A 317 -0.84 1.83 22.76
N PHE A 318 0.08 2.74 23.09
CA PHE A 318 0.97 2.66 24.24
C PHE A 318 0.88 3.92 25.08
N ASP A 319 1.00 3.78 26.41
CA ASP A 319 0.97 4.89 27.38
C ASP A 319 -0.22 5.86 27.21
N SER A 320 -1.29 5.39 26.58
CA SER A 320 -2.39 6.22 26.12
C SER A 320 -3.59 6.07 27.05
N ARG A 321 -4.57 6.97 26.89
CA ARG A 321 -5.81 6.83 27.65
C ARG A 321 -6.55 5.56 27.29
N MET A 322 -6.58 5.18 26.01
CA MET A 322 -7.14 3.89 25.57
C MET A 322 -6.81 3.56 24.11
N ILE A 323 -6.95 2.28 23.76
CA ILE A 323 -6.76 1.78 22.39
C ILE A 323 -7.85 2.33 21.48
N ALA A 324 -9.12 1.92 21.66
CA ALA A 324 -10.19 2.28 20.73
C ALA A 324 -11.56 2.54 21.38
N ASP A 325 -12.31 3.51 20.82
CA ASP A 325 -13.72 3.79 21.17
C ASP A 325 -14.64 3.43 19.99
N PHE A 326 -15.68 2.63 20.28
CA PHE A 326 -16.68 2.15 19.33
C PHE A 326 -18.01 2.84 19.58
N ARG A 327 -18.22 3.90 18.81
CA ARG A 327 -19.53 4.52 18.54
C ARG A 327 -19.93 4.18 17.10
N GLY A 328 -21.12 4.59 16.67
CA GLY A 328 -21.60 4.29 15.32
C GLY A 328 -22.11 2.85 15.17
N ILE A 329 -22.01 2.27 13.97
CA ILE A 329 -22.63 0.99 13.62
C ILE A 329 -21.68 0.16 12.75
N GLY A 330 -21.49 -1.12 13.07
CA GLY A 330 -20.75 -2.07 12.23
C GLY A 330 -19.22 -1.96 12.31
N ASN A 331 -18.70 -1.12 13.20
CA ASN A 331 -17.28 -0.81 13.29
C ASN A 331 -16.47 -1.95 13.94
N GLY A 332 -15.20 -2.12 13.55
CA GLY A 332 -14.36 -3.24 13.99
C GLY A 332 -12.95 -2.89 14.41
N LEU A 333 -12.32 -3.84 15.11
CA LEU A 333 -10.91 -3.82 15.52
C LEU A 333 -10.33 -5.23 15.43
N LYS A 334 -9.25 -5.41 14.66
CA LYS A 334 -8.68 -6.73 14.36
C LYS A 334 -7.16 -6.77 14.55
N ASP A 335 -6.63 -7.87 15.07
CA ASP A 335 -5.17 -8.13 15.22
C ASP A 335 -4.42 -6.97 15.90
N SER A 336 -5.03 -6.35 16.92
CA SER A 336 -4.64 -5.02 17.44
C SER A 336 -4.43 -5.03 18.95
N GLY A 337 -3.70 -4.07 19.50
CA GLY A 337 -3.31 -4.17 20.90
C GLY A 337 -2.82 -2.90 21.57
N GLY A 338 -2.22 -3.08 22.73
CA GLY A 338 -1.63 -1.97 23.48
C GLY A 338 -1.23 -2.28 24.90
N VAL A 339 -0.27 -1.52 25.42
CA VAL A 339 0.30 -1.71 26.76
C VAL A 339 0.28 -0.41 27.57
N ASN A 340 0.15 -0.55 28.89
CA ASN A 340 0.13 0.53 29.88
C ASN A 340 -0.97 1.60 29.63
N ASN A 341 -2.04 1.23 28.93
CA ASN A 341 -3.15 2.14 28.69
C ASN A 341 -4.02 2.31 29.94
N ASP A 342 -4.66 3.47 30.06
CA ASP A 342 -5.59 3.77 31.15
C ASP A 342 -6.83 2.83 31.09
N TYR A 343 -7.35 2.60 29.89
CA TYR A 343 -8.40 1.63 29.54
C TYR A 343 -8.03 0.89 28.24
N ALA A 344 -8.66 -0.23 27.90
CA ALA A 344 -8.43 -0.86 26.58
C ALA A 344 -9.46 -0.37 25.55
N LEU A 345 -10.73 -0.77 25.70
CA LEU A 345 -11.81 -0.51 24.74
C LEU A 345 -13.00 0.21 25.39
N GLN A 346 -13.70 1.04 24.61
CA GLN A 346 -14.98 1.65 25.01
C GLN A 346 -16.08 1.29 24.02
N PHE A 347 -17.25 0.91 24.52
CA PHE A 347 -18.49 0.84 23.76
C PHE A 347 -19.42 1.92 24.29
N PHE A 348 -19.79 2.88 23.43
CA PHE A 348 -20.55 4.04 23.86
C PHE A 348 -21.67 4.34 22.87
N GLU A 349 -22.90 4.16 23.35
CA GLU A 349 -24.07 4.76 22.72
C GLU A 349 -24.13 6.21 23.21
N TYR A 350 -23.88 7.13 22.28
CA TYR A 350 -23.92 8.57 22.49
C TYR A 350 -25.16 9.19 21.83
N GLY A 351 -25.50 8.74 20.62
CA GLY A 351 -26.76 9.04 19.94
C GLY A 351 -27.79 7.92 20.14
N ASP A 352 -29.03 8.10 19.67
CA ASP A 352 -30.09 7.09 19.88
C ASP A 352 -29.85 5.85 19.02
N GLY A 353 -29.38 4.76 19.65
CA GLY A 353 -29.18 3.46 19.04
C GLY A 353 -27.83 3.22 18.37
N ASP A 354 -26.79 4.01 18.61
CA ASP A 354 -25.43 3.75 18.11
C ASP A 354 -24.58 2.89 19.09
N GLY A 355 -23.26 2.79 18.87
CA GLY A 355 -22.37 1.94 19.68
C GLY A 355 -22.72 0.45 19.58
N ARG A 356 -23.00 -0.02 18.35
CA ARG A 356 -23.61 -1.33 18.12
C ARG A 356 -23.04 -2.12 16.94
N ASP A 357 -23.35 -3.42 16.95
CA ASP A 357 -23.01 -4.38 15.91
C ASP A 357 -21.48 -4.39 15.63
N ALA A 358 -20.66 -3.99 16.61
CA ALA A 358 -19.21 -3.86 16.47
C ALA A 358 -18.50 -5.21 16.58
N ALA A 359 -17.48 -5.43 15.75
CA ALA A 359 -16.76 -6.70 15.62
C ALA A 359 -15.28 -6.57 16.02
N ILE A 360 -14.93 -7.09 17.19
CA ILE A 360 -13.57 -7.07 17.73
C ILE A 360 -13.01 -8.50 17.73
N SER A 361 -11.79 -8.69 17.22
CA SER A 361 -11.17 -10.02 17.09
C SER A 361 -9.65 -9.95 17.27
N ASN A 362 -9.06 -10.93 17.94
CA ASN A 362 -7.60 -11.02 18.15
C ASN A 362 -6.99 -9.72 18.72
N VAL A 363 -7.52 -9.27 19.87
CA VAL A 363 -7.04 -8.05 20.55
C VAL A 363 -6.26 -8.38 21.82
N VAL A 364 -5.06 -7.82 21.95
CA VAL A 364 -4.17 -8.03 23.12
C VAL A 364 -3.95 -6.71 23.86
N ALA A 365 -4.56 -6.57 25.04
CA ALA A 365 -4.40 -5.41 25.91
C ALA A 365 -3.70 -5.80 27.22
N ARG A 366 -2.53 -5.23 27.47
CA ARG A 366 -1.64 -5.56 28.61
C ARG A 366 -1.48 -4.37 29.56
N GLU A 367 -1.13 -4.65 30.81
CA GLU A 367 -0.92 -3.64 31.86
C GLU A 367 -2.02 -2.56 31.97
N THR A 368 -3.30 -2.87 31.69
CA THR A 368 -4.33 -1.82 31.67
C THR A 368 -4.50 -1.21 33.07
N GLN A 369 -4.22 0.08 33.22
CA GLN A 369 -4.04 0.73 34.53
C GLN A 369 -5.36 0.86 35.32
N LYS A 370 -6.52 0.95 34.64
CA LYS A 370 -7.84 1.05 35.28
C LYS A 370 -8.76 -0.12 34.89
N TYR A 371 -9.42 -0.04 33.74
CA TYR A 371 -10.37 -1.06 33.29
C TYR A 371 -10.23 -1.30 31.79
N SER A 372 -10.10 -2.55 31.35
CA SER A 372 -10.07 -2.93 29.94
C SER A 372 -11.34 -2.55 29.18
N PHE A 373 -12.47 -2.38 29.86
CA PHE A 373 -13.75 -2.04 29.22
C PHE A 373 -14.45 -0.86 29.88
N MET A 374 -14.86 0.12 29.07
CA MET A 374 -15.86 1.12 29.42
C MET A 374 -17.13 0.88 28.60
N ILE A 375 -18.29 0.87 29.25
CA ILE A 375 -19.60 0.70 28.59
C ILE A 375 -20.55 1.79 29.08
N SER A 376 -21.19 2.49 28.15
CA SER A 376 -22.16 3.55 28.44
C SER A 376 -23.31 3.56 27.42
N GLY A 377 -24.53 3.86 27.89
CA GLY A 377 -25.77 3.78 27.11
C GLY A 377 -26.26 2.35 26.85
N ASP A 378 -27.29 2.20 26.01
CA ASP A 378 -27.97 0.94 25.67
C ASP A 378 -27.36 0.25 24.42
N THR A 379 -26.02 0.27 24.35
CA THR A 379 -25.20 -0.47 23.37
C THR A 379 -25.58 -1.95 23.24
N ARG A 380 -25.45 -2.52 22.03
CA ARG A 380 -26.01 -3.84 21.69
C ARG A 380 -25.25 -4.57 20.59
N ASN A 381 -25.34 -5.91 20.61
CA ASN A 381 -24.82 -6.82 19.57
C ASN A 381 -23.30 -6.75 19.33
N ASN A 382 -22.52 -6.13 20.21
CA ASN A 382 -21.07 -6.05 20.03
C ASN A 382 -20.43 -7.42 20.34
N THR A 383 -19.43 -7.82 19.56
CA THR A 383 -18.73 -9.10 19.70
C THR A 383 -17.24 -8.87 19.93
N VAL A 384 -16.65 -9.73 20.77
CA VAL A 384 -15.22 -9.77 21.05
C VAL A 384 -14.79 -11.24 20.98
N THR A 385 -13.92 -11.58 20.04
CA THR A 385 -13.44 -12.95 19.81
C THR A 385 -11.93 -13.08 20.00
N ASP A 386 -11.49 -14.23 20.48
CA ASP A 386 -10.08 -14.67 20.47
C ASP A 386 -9.09 -13.63 21.06
N SER A 387 -9.54 -12.87 22.07
CA SER A 387 -8.83 -11.69 22.58
C SER A 387 -8.40 -11.85 24.04
N VAL A 388 -7.30 -11.19 24.42
CA VAL A 388 -6.73 -11.22 25.77
C VAL A 388 -6.68 -9.81 26.37
N PHE A 389 -7.39 -9.62 27.48
CA PHE A 389 -7.44 -8.36 28.21
C PHE A 389 -6.90 -8.53 29.62
N GLU A 390 -5.93 -7.71 29.98
CA GLU A 390 -5.28 -7.73 31.28
C GLU A 390 -5.26 -6.34 31.91
N SER A 391 -5.71 -6.27 33.17
CA SER A 391 -5.74 -5.02 33.94
C SER A 391 -5.16 -5.14 35.34
N VAL A 392 -4.37 -4.14 35.73
CA VAL A 392 -3.86 -3.92 37.10
C VAL A 392 -5.00 -3.52 38.04
N GLY A 393 -6.01 -2.82 37.51
CA GLY A 393 -7.25 -2.52 38.20
C GLY A 393 -8.20 -3.72 38.33
N LYS A 394 -9.48 -3.43 38.63
CA LYS A 394 -10.48 -4.47 38.97
C LYS A 394 -11.78 -4.36 38.18
N GLY A 395 -12.26 -5.55 37.78
CA GLY A 395 -13.68 -5.86 37.69
C GLY A 395 -14.35 -5.64 36.33
N TYR A 396 -15.05 -6.68 35.89
CA TYR A 396 -16.00 -6.63 34.77
C TYR A 396 -17.28 -7.36 35.14
N ASN A 397 -18.42 -6.80 34.76
CA ASN A 397 -19.72 -7.46 34.90
C ASN A 397 -20.71 -6.83 33.89
N PHE A 398 -20.51 -7.12 32.61
CA PHE A 398 -21.39 -6.71 31.53
C PHE A 398 -22.37 -7.83 31.15
N LYS A 399 -23.53 -7.46 30.62
CA LYS A 399 -24.50 -8.44 30.10
C LYS A 399 -24.02 -8.92 28.73
N SER A 400 -24.14 -10.21 28.45
CA SER A 400 -23.84 -10.78 27.13
C SER A 400 -24.69 -10.21 25.99
N SER A 401 -25.83 -9.57 26.30
CA SER A 401 -26.65 -8.83 25.34
C SER A 401 -26.04 -7.50 24.87
N VAL A 402 -24.97 -7.04 25.53
CA VAL A 402 -24.27 -5.78 25.24
C VAL A 402 -22.95 -6.06 24.52
N VAL A 403 -22.11 -6.90 25.14
CA VAL A 403 -20.89 -7.45 24.52
C VAL A 403 -20.88 -8.96 24.72
N SER A 404 -20.78 -9.71 23.62
CA SER A 404 -20.61 -11.16 23.61
C SER A 404 -19.12 -11.52 23.50
N MET A 405 -18.59 -12.16 24.54
CA MET A 405 -17.20 -12.67 24.57
C MET A 405 -17.17 -14.11 24.07
N VAL A 406 -16.35 -14.40 23.06
CA VAL A 406 -16.10 -15.74 22.50
C VAL A 406 -14.60 -16.00 22.56
N ASN A 407 -14.16 -17.18 23.03
CA ASN A 407 -12.74 -17.56 23.15
C ASN A 407 -11.80 -16.55 23.85
N SER A 408 -12.36 -15.53 24.53
CA SER A 408 -11.63 -14.37 25.01
C SER A 408 -11.37 -14.46 26.51
N THR A 409 -10.16 -14.07 26.92
CA THR A 409 -9.70 -14.12 28.31
C THR A 409 -9.63 -12.73 28.91
N ILE A 410 -10.15 -12.57 30.13
CA ILE A 410 -10.01 -11.32 30.89
C ILE A 410 -9.38 -11.64 32.25
N LYS A 411 -8.25 -10.99 32.55
CA LYS A 411 -7.50 -11.10 33.80
C LYS A 411 -7.55 -9.75 34.53
N ASP A 412 -7.81 -9.77 35.83
CA ASP A 412 -7.80 -8.56 36.67
C ASP A 412 -6.85 -8.70 37.87
N SER A 413 -6.53 -7.57 38.50
CA SER A 413 -5.60 -7.50 39.64
C SER A 413 -4.19 -8.05 39.35
N VAL A 414 -3.74 -8.06 38.09
CA VAL A 414 -2.37 -8.49 37.75
C VAL A 414 -1.37 -7.44 38.26
N THR A 415 -0.33 -7.90 38.95
CA THR A 415 0.63 -7.06 39.69
C THR A 415 2.07 -7.58 39.60
N GLN A 416 2.27 -8.64 38.83
CA GLN A 416 3.58 -9.04 38.34
C GLN A 416 3.88 -8.18 37.11
N LEU A 417 5.15 -7.87 36.92
CA LEU A 417 5.67 -7.03 35.83
C LEU A 417 6.55 -7.90 34.92
N ASP A 418 7.50 -8.64 35.49
CA ASP A 418 8.25 -9.68 34.76
C ASP A 418 7.31 -10.80 34.25
N ASP A 419 7.04 -10.83 32.95
CA ASP A 419 6.06 -11.69 32.32
C ASP A 419 6.65 -12.91 31.60
N VAL A 420 5.83 -13.95 31.42
CA VAL A 420 6.16 -15.13 30.61
C VAL A 420 5.03 -15.38 29.63
N LEU A 421 5.29 -15.10 28.36
CA LEU A 421 4.33 -15.22 27.27
C LEU A 421 4.73 -16.37 26.36
N THR A 422 3.74 -17.14 25.92
CA THR A 422 3.94 -18.24 24.97
C THR A 422 2.81 -18.17 23.95
N GLY A 423 3.18 -18.09 22.67
CA GLY A 423 2.29 -18.13 21.52
C GLY A 423 1.81 -19.55 21.21
N SER A 424 1.41 -19.75 19.97
CA SER A 424 0.64 -20.90 19.50
C SER A 424 1.37 -21.64 18.38
N SER A 425 0.66 -21.99 17.31
CA SER A 425 1.22 -22.46 16.04
C SER A 425 0.67 -21.63 14.87
N SER A 426 0.15 -20.46 15.20
CA SER A 426 -0.46 -19.45 14.35
C SER A 426 0.21 -18.13 14.70
N ALA A 427 0.23 -17.18 13.77
CA ALA A 427 0.83 -15.88 14.03
C ALA A 427 0.20 -15.15 15.24
N ASP A 428 1.04 -14.83 16.21
CA ASP A 428 0.68 -14.24 17.49
C ASP A 428 1.24 -12.81 17.66
N MET A 429 0.63 -12.07 18.59
CA MET A 429 1.10 -10.74 19.00
C MET A 429 1.43 -10.77 20.50
N LEU A 430 2.73 -10.81 20.81
CA LEU A 430 3.26 -10.89 22.16
C LEU A 430 3.80 -9.51 22.58
N LEU A 431 3.13 -8.90 23.55
CA LEU A 431 3.50 -7.60 24.12
C LEU A 431 3.87 -7.84 25.59
N GLY A 432 5.15 -7.69 25.94
CA GLY A 432 5.65 -7.84 27.32
C GLY A 432 5.15 -6.69 28.20
N GLY A 433 5.89 -5.57 28.18
CA GLY A 433 5.50 -4.33 28.84
C GLY A 433 6.64 -3.67 29.60
N LYS A 434 6.55 -3.71 30.92
CA LYS A 434 7.63 -3.28 31.82
C LYS A 434 8.05 -4.46 32.67
N GLY A 435 9.31 -4.84 32.61
CA GLY A 435 9.85 -5.95 33.37
C GLY A 435 11.02 -6.55 32.63
N SER A 436 11.61 -7.60 33.20
CA SER A 436 12.53 -8.45 32.44
C SER A 436 11.75 -9.67 31.94
N ASP A 437 11.19 -9.56 30.75
CA ASP A 437 10.17 -10.46 30.22
C ASP A 437 10.76 -11.63 29.42
N VAL A 438 9.98 -12.71 29.29
CA VAL A 438 10.30 -13.89 28.49
C VAL A 438 9.17 -14.16 27.50
N LEU A 439 9.42 -13.92 26.22
CA LEU A 439 8.48 -14.15 25.13
C LEU A 439 8.95 -15.33 24.26
N ASP A 440 8.02 -16.22 23.92
CA ASP A 440 8.23 -17.39 23.07
C ASP A 440 7.07 -17.47 22.07
N GLY A 441 7.29 -17.13 20.80
CA GLY A 441 6.26 -17.16 19.75
C GLY A 441 5.81 -18.59 19.40
N ALA A 442 6.71 -19.55 19.56
CA ALA A 442 6.59 -20.97 19.23
C ALA A 442 6.46 -21.26 17.72
N GLY A 443 5.47 -20.70 17.01
CA GLY A 443 5.38 -20.86 15.56
C GLY A 443 4.21 -20.13 14.91
N GLY A 444 4.42 -19.65 13.71
CA GLY A 444 3.71 -18.50 13.16
C GLY A 444 4.73 -17.46 12.68
N SER A 445 4.29 -16.42 11.98
CA SER A 445 5.12 -15.22 11.80
C SER A 445 4.68 -14.23 12.87
N ASP A 446 5.43 -14.14 13.96
CA ASP A 446 4.95 -13.48 15.16
C ASP A 446 5.39 -12.01 15.26
N TYR A 447 4.68 -11.23 16.06
CA TYR A 447 5.09 -9.89 16.46
C TYR A 447 5.43 -9.88 17.95
N LEU A 448 6.71 -9.68 18.26
CA LEU A 448 7.26 -9.65 19.61
C LEU A 448 7.74 -8.23 19.92
N TRP A 449 7.14 -7.62 20.93
CA TRP A 449 7.62 -6.39 21.55
C TRP A 449 7.86 -6.68 23.04
N GLY A 450 9.13 -6.77 23.44
CA GLY A 450 9.51 -6.98 24.84
C GLY A 450 9.09 -5.79 25.69
N GLY A 451 9.69 -4.63 25.41
CA GLY A 451 9.27 -3.35 25.95
C GLY A 451 10.39 -2.69 26.74
N ALA A 452 10.16 -2.37 28.00
CA ALA A 452 11.12 -1.63 28.83
C ALA A 452 11.88 -2.54 29.80
N GLU A 453 13.20 -2.34 29.83
CA GLU A 453 14.26 -3.14 30.47
C GLU A 453 14.99 -4.05 29.45
N ALA A 454 15.25 -5.33 29.75
CA ALA A 454 16.07 -6.17 28.88
C ALA A 454 15.53 -7.60 28.86
N ASP A 455 14.95 -7.99 27.72
CA ASP A 455 14.07 -9.13 27.62
C ASP A 455 14.74 -10.34 26.96
N ARG A 456 14.13 -11.52 27.09
CA ARG A 456 14.52 -12.72 26.34
C ARG A 456 13.42 -13.11 25.36
N LEU A 457 13.70 -12.95 24.08
CA LEU A 457 12.74 -13.11 23.00
C LEU A 457 13.10 -14.34 22.14
N THR A 458 12.12 -15.20 21.89
CA THR A 458 12.26 -16.40 21.05
C THR A 458 11.16 -16.35 19.99
N GLY A 459 11.52 -16.38 18.71
CA GLY A 459 10.56 -16.33 17.61
C GLY A 459 9.86 -17.67 17.42
N GLY A 460 10.64 -18.70 17.11
CA GLY A 460 10.16 -20.06 16.85
C GLY A 460 10.15 -20.42 15.36
N GLU A 461 9.07 -21.08 14.92
CA GLU A 461 8.90 -21.49 13.52
C GLU A 461 8.16 -20.43 12.68
N GLY A 462 8.89 -19.50 12.05
CA GLY A 462 8.34 -18.69 10.97
C GLY A 462 9.26 -17.60 10.45
N ARG A 463 8.72 -16.39 10.40
CA ARG A 463 9.45 -15.17 10.07
C ARG A 463 8.95 -14.07 10.98
N ASP A 464 9.72 -13.79 12.01
CA ASP A 464 9.24 -13.09 13.18
C ASP A 464 9.72 -11.65 13.21
N ARG A 465 8.94 -10.79 13.85
CA ARG A 465 9.21 -9.35 13.98
C ARG A 465 9.51 -9.02 15.43
N PHE A 466 10.75 -8.64 15.70
CA PHE A 466 11.21 -8.17 17.00
C PHE A 466 11.23 -6.63 16.97
N ALA A 467 10.28 -6.00 17.64
CA ALA A 467 9.98 -4.59 17.49
C ALA A 467 10.65 -3.70 18.54
N TYR A 468 11.18 -2.57 18.08
CA TYR A 468 11.82 -1.52 18.89
C TYR A 468 11.23 -0.16 18.51
N HIS A 469 10.53 0.47 19.45
CA HIS A 469 9.89 1.77 19.28
C HIS A 469 10.71 2.91 19.91
N ALA A 470 11.61 2.62 20.85
CA ALA A 470 12.49 3.60 21.48
C ALA A 470 13.89 3.04 21.79
N LEU A 471 14.90 3.90 21.81
CA LEU A 471 16.26 3.55 22.26
C LEU A 471 16.31 3.08 23.73
N ALA A 472 15.25 3.33 24.52
CA ALA A 472 15.14 2.90 25.91
C ALA A 472 14.60 1.47 26.07
N GLU A 473 14.12 0.88 24.98
CA GLU A 473 13.64 -0.52 24.87
C GLU A 473 14.78 -1.45 24.41
N GLY A 474 16.04 -1.00 24.53
CA GLY A 474 17.21 -1.71 24.05
C GLY A 474 17.99 -2.41 25.17
N GLY A 475 18.41 -3.64 24.90
CA GLY A 475 19.13 -4.50 25.85
C GLY A 475 18.86 -5.99 25.68
N ASP A 476 17.91 -6.35 24.80
CA ASP A 476 17.34 -7.68 24.68
C ASP A 476 18.31 -8.75 24.20
N THR A 477 17.91 -10.00 24.43
CA THR A 477 18.53 -11.20 23.89
C THR A 477 17.53 -11.97 23.04
N ILE A 478 17.72 -11.95 21.72
CA ILE A 478 16.95 -12.75 20.76
C ILE A 478 17.69 -14.07 20.54
N THR A 479 17.01 -15.20 20.71
CA THR A 479 17.67 -16.48 21.02
C THR A 479 17.83 -17.43 19.84
N ASP A 480 17.09 -17.17 18.77
CA ASP A 480 16.93 -18.05 17.61
C ASP A 480 16.85 -17.30 16.26
N PHE A 481 17.17 -16.00 16.25
CA PHE A 481 17.04 -15.10 15.09
C PHE A 481 17.64 -15.67 13.80
N GLN A 482 16.80 -15.80 12.78
CA GLN A 482 17.14 -16.33 11.46
C GLN A 482 17.56 -15.18 10.53
N ALA A 483 18.86 -15.04 10.24
CA ALA A 483 19.33 -13.99 9.32
C ALA A 483 19.17 -14.36 7.83
N GLY A 484 19.10 -13.34 6.97
CA GLY A 484 18.97 -13.47 5.51
C GLY A 484 17.60 -13.06 4.98
N ALA A 485 17.44 -13.07 3.65
CA ALA A 485 16.34 -12.41 2.93
C ALA A 485 14.90 -12.85 3.26
N ASN A 486 14.76 -13.95 4.01
CA ASN A 486 13.48 -14.60 4.30
C ASN A 486 13.38 -15.08 5.76
N GLY A 487 14.39 -14.78 6.56
CA GLY A 487 14.33 -14.94 8.00
C GLY A 487 13.88 -13.63 8.66
N ASP A 488 14.06 -13.58 9.97
CA ASP A 488 13.43 -12.64 10.88
C ASP A 488 13.82 -11.18 10.65
N ILE A 489 13.02 -10.32 11.27
CA ILE A 489 13.00 -8.87 11.10
C ILE A 489 13.23 -8.21 12.46
N ILE A 490 14.20 -7.30 12.50
CA ILE A 490 14.25 -6.26 13.53
C ILE A 490 13.38 -5.09 13.02
N ASP A 491 12.22 -4.90 13.64
CA ASP A 491 11.30 -3.81 13.29
C ASP A 491 11.66 -2.56 14.09
N VAL A 492 12.22 -1.57 13.39
CA VAL A 492 12.57 -0.25 13.91
C VAL A 492 11.69 0.84 13.30
N SER A 493 10.54 0.51 12.70
CA SER A 493 9.69 1.47 11.97
C SER A 493 9.25 2.67 12.82
N VAL A 494 8.80 2.42 14.04
CA VAL A 494 8.43 3.48 15.00
C VAL A 494 9.66 4.25 15.50
N LEU A 495 10.78 3.55 15.77
CA LEU A 495 12.04 4.17 16.17
C LEU A 495 12.59 5.11 15.09
N ALA A 496 12.55 4.67 13.82
CA ALA A 496 12.96 5.43 12.64
C ALA A 496 12.11 6.69 12.48
N ALA A 497 10.77 6.57 12.58
CA ALA A 497 9.86 7.70 12.55
C ALA A 497 10.13 8.71 13.69
N ARG A 498 10.35 8.22 14.92
CA ARG A 498 10.66 9.03 16.11
C ARG A 498 12.03 9.72 16.05
N LEU A 499 13.03 9.09 15.43
CA LEU A 499 14.37 9.65 15.23
C LEU A 499 14.49 10.52 13.96
N GLY A 500 13.45 10.55 13.11
CA GLY A 500 13.43 11.31 11.86
C GLY A 500 14.38 10.75 10.80
N TRP A 501 14.50 9.42 10.73
CA TRP A 501 15.32 8.71 9.74
C TRP A 501 14.79 8.89 8.32
N GLY A 502 15.66 8.63 7.35
CA GLY A 502 15.33 8.72 5.93
C GLY A 502 14.41 7.59 5.44
N THR A 503 13.93 7.74 4.20
CA THR A 503 13.11 6.73 3.50
C THR A 503 13.91 5.58 2.88
N GLY A 504 15.24 5.56 3.06
CA GLY A 504 16.18 4.59 2.51
C GLY A 504 16.70 3.58 3.55
N ASP A 505 17.58 2.67 3.13
CA ASP A 505 18.16 1.62 3.99
C ASP A 505 18.95 2.21 5.18
N PRO A 506 18.54 1.96 6.44
CA PRO A 506 19.18 2.53 7.62
C PRO A 506 20.58 1.97 7.88
N LEU A 507 20.92 0.78 7.37
CA LEU A 507 22.29 0.25 7.43
C LEU A 507 23.22 1.03 6.48
N ALA A 508 22.73 1.34 5.27
CA ALA A 508 23.46 2.16 4.30
C ALA A 508 23.55 3.63 4.71
N ALA A 509 22.52 4.16 5.39
CA ALA A 509 22.52 5.51 5.95
C ALA A 509 23.44 5.66 7.18
N GLY A 510 23.79 4.55 7.85
CA GLY A 510 24.54 4.56 9.11
C GLY A 510 23.69 4.93 10.32
N GLU A 511 22.38 4.71 10.22
CA GLU A 511 21.37 4.88 11.27
C GLU A 511 21.26 3.62 12.14
N LEU A 512 21.45 2.44 11.53
CA LEU A 512 21.54 1.13 12.19
C LEU A 512 22.88 0.46 11.86
N ARG A 513 23.37 -0.46 12.70
CA ARG A 513 24.46 -1.38 12.38
C ARG A 513 24.34 -2.73 13.10
N ALA A 514 24.95 -3.75 12.49
CA ALA A 514 25.24 -5.03 13.13
C ALA A 514 26.74 -5.13 13.45
N THR A 515 27.11 -5.46 14.68
CA THR A 515 28.52 -5.65 15.10
C THR A 515 28.75 -7.01 15.76
N ALA A 516 29.88 -7.65 15.46
CA ALA A 516 30.20 -8.98 15.97
C ALA A 516 30.57 -8.94 17.48
N ALA A 517 29.82 -9.67 18.29
CA ALA A 517 29.96 -9.77 19.75
C ALA A 517 30.39 -11.19 20.17
N GLY A 518 31.55 -11.64 19.67
CA GLY A 518 32.05 -12.99 19.96
C GLY A 518 31.51 -14.03 18.98
N ALA A 519 30.51 -14.82 19.41
CA ALA A 519 29.76 -15.72 18.53
C ALA A 519 28.37 -15.16 18.15
N ASP A 520 27.99 -14.06 18.80
CA ASP A 520 26.68 -13.41 18.71
C ASP A 520 26.81 -12.11 17.91
N THR A 521 25.67 -11.52 17.51
CA THR A 521 25.63 -10.22 16.82
C THR A 521 24.89 -9.19 17.65
N LEU A 522 25.48 -8.01 17.82
CA LEU A 522 24.83 -6.87 18.46
C LEU A 522 24.20 -5.97 17.38
N ILE A 523 22.91 -5.70 17.50
CA ILE A 523 22.20 -4.72 16.67
C ILE A 523 22.17 -3.40 17.44
N GLU A 524 22.65 -2.33 16.81
CA GLU A 524 22.79 -1.02 17.44
C GLU A 524 22.18 0.08 16.56
N ALA A 525 21.44 1.00 17.17
CA ALA A 525 20.90 2.20 16.53
C ALA A 525 21.71 3.45 16.92
N ALA A 526 21.80 4.41 16.01
CA ALA A 526 22.44 5.70 16.24
C ALA A 526 21.61 6.57 17.18
N ASP A 527 22.23 7.12 18.22
CA ASP A 527 21.54 7.85 19.30
C ASP A 527 21.22 9.33 18.99
N GLY A 528 21.41 9.76 17.73
CA GLY A 528 21.31 11.17 17.29
C GLY A 528 22.40 12.11 17.81
N ASN A 529 23.25 11.67 18.74
CA ASN A 529 24.30 12.44 19.42
C ASN A 529 25.72 11.99 19.01
N GLY A 530 25.83 11.05 18.07
CA GLY A 530 27.09 10.46 17.60
C GLY A 530 27.55 9.25 18.41
N GLY A 531 26.73 8.76 19.33
CA GLY A 531 26.85 7.47 19.99
C GLY A 531 25.97 6.40 19.36
N TRP A 532 25.93 5.24 20.02
CA TRP A 532 25.23 4.04 19.57
C TRP A 532 24.60 3.37 20.79
N THR A 533 23.35 2.94 20.64
CA THR A 533 22.59 2.20 21.65
C THR A 533 22.34 0.80 21.14
N ALA A 534 22.67 -0.21 21.95
CA ALA A 534 22.30 -1.59 21.65
C ALA A 534 20.78 -1.77 21.76
N LEU A 535 20.17 -2.31 20.70
CA LEU A 535 18.76 -2.73 20.71
C LEU A 535 18.68 -4.20 21.16
N ALA A 536 19.36 -5.09 20.43
CA ALA A 536 19.29 -6.53 20.65
C ALA A 536 20.65 -7.22 20.50
N THR A 537 20.84 -8.31 21.25
CA THR A 537 21.88 -9.32 21.03
C THR A 537 21.24 -10.54 20.38
N LEU A 538 21.70 -10.91 19.19
CA LEU A 538 21.26 -12.08 18.44
C LEU A 538 22.19 -13.27 18.78
N GLU A 539 21.70 -14.23 19.57
CA GLU A 539 22.50 -15.40 19.99
C GLU A 539 22.91 -16.25 18.77
N GLY A 540 24.21 -16.49 18.59
CA GLY A 540 24.75 -17.37 17.55
C GLY A 540 24.69 -16.90 16.09
N VAL A 541 24.25 -15.66 15.81
CA VAL A 541 24.15 -15.10 14.46
C VAL A 541 25.48 -14.48 14.00
N ASP A 542 25.90 -14.74 12.76
CA ASP A 542 27.03 -14.05 12.11
C ASP A 542 26.61 -12.64 11.64
N ALA A 543 27.31 -11.62 12.09
CA ALA A 543 27.05 -10.22 11.74
C ALA A 543 27.14 -9.97 10.22
N GLY A 544 27.90 -10.79 9.49
CA GLY A 544 27.96 -10.73 8.02
C GLY A 544 26.72 -11.27 7.30
N ALA A 545 25.81 -11.97 8.00
CA ALA A 545 24.56 -12.49 7.46
C ALA A 545 23.37 -11.54 7.67
N PHE A 546 23.47 -10.59 8.61
CA PHE A 546 22.46 -9.57 8.85
C PHE A 546 22.51 -8.51 7.74
N THR A 547 21.38 -8.24 7.09
CA THR A 547 21.27 -7.31 5.95
C THR A 547 20.01 -6.46 6.04
N ALA A 548 19.84 -5.51 5.11
CA ALA A 548 18.62 -4.70 5.04
C ALA A 548 17.33 -5.53 4.90
N ALA A 549 17.41 -6.77 4.39
CA ALA A 549 16.25 -7.67 4.32
C ALA A 549 15.81 -8.26 5.69
N ASN A 550 16.58 -7.99 6.75
CA ASN A 550 16.31 -8.34 8.15
C ASN A 550 15.90 -7.12 8.99
N VAL A 551 15.56 -6.00 8.35
CA VAL A 551 15.14 -4.77 9.01
C VAL A 551 13.83 -4.29 8.39
N GLN A 552 12.88 -3.89 9.23
CA GLN A 552 11.71 -3.11 8.82
C GLN A 552 11.86 -1.71 9.38
N TRP A 553 11.74 -0.67 8.54
CA TRP A 553 11.91 0.72 8.97
C TRP A 553 10.79 1.65 8.49
N ARG A 554 9.83 1.16 7.71
CA ARG A 554 8.54 1.82 7.47
C ARG A 554 7.42 1.02 8.14
N LEU A 555 6.33 1.69 8.51
CA LEU A 555 5.19 1.00 9.10
C LEU A 555 4.34 0.31 8.02
N SER A 556 4.30 0.85 6.80
CA SER A 556 3.58 0.25 5.66
C SER A 556 4.28 -0.97 5.04
N ASP A 557 5.56 -1.18 5.36
CA ASP A 557 6.40 -2.25 4.80
C ASP A 557 5.81 -3.63 5.11
N THR A 558 5.26 -4.30 4.10
CA THR A 558 4.87 -5.72 4.16
C THR A 558 6.09 -6.63 3.98
N THR A 559 7.18 -6.38 4.73
CA THR A 559 8.33 -7.31 4.73
C THR A 559 7.91 -8.71 5.17
N ALA A 560 6.97 -8.80 6.10
CA ALA A 560 6.08 -9.94 6.25
C ALA A 560 4.66 -9.43 6.62
N SER A 561 3.64 -9.89 5.91
CA SER A 561 2.37 -10.16 6.59
C SER A 561 2.61 -11.30 7.58
N LEU A 562 1.71 -11.44 8.55
CA LEU A 562 1.68 -12.58 9.48
C LEU A 562 1.47 -13.90 8.69
N GLY A 563 2.53 -14.48 8.10
CA GLY A 563 2.59 -15.83 7.53
C GLY A 563 3.09 -15.96 6.07
N ALA A 564 4.37 -15.70 5.76
CA ALA A 564 4.97 -16.10 4.46
C ALA A 564 6.50 -16.31 4.45
N ALA A 565 6.95 -17.50 4.03
CA ALA A 565 8.37 -17.93 4.06
C ALA A 565 9.00 -18.14 2.66
N VAL A 566 9.88 -17.22 2.25
CA VAL A 566 10.85 -17.27 1.11
C VAL A 566 12.05 -18.27 1.29
N SER A 567 13.08 -18.27 0.42
CA SER A 567 14.42 -18.87 0.65
C SER A 567 15.53 -18.20 -0.21
N ALA A 568 16.79 -18.19 0.27
CA ALA A 568 17.88 -17.33 -0.24
C ALA A 568 19.01 -18.06 -1.02
N GLY A 569 19.75 -17.31 -1.85
CA GLY A 569 20.93 -17.79 -2.61
C GLY A 569 21.99 -16.70 -2.86
N SER A 570 23.28 -17.06 -2.91
CA SER A 570 24.42 -16.13 -2.74
C SER A 570 25.41 -16.06 -3.92
N GLY A 571 26.20 -14.97 -4.00
CA GLY A 571 27.33 -14.80 -4.94
C GLY A 571 28.26 -13.62 -4.60
N SER A 572 29.58 -13.74 -4.83
CA SER A 572 30.62 -12.77 -4.40
C SER A 572 31.62 -12.37 -5.52
N SER A 573 32.46 -11.35 -5.28
CA SER A 573 33.19 -10.56 -6.31
C SER A 573 34.69 -10.23 -6.00
N GLY A 574 35.39 -9.53 -6.92
CA GLY A 574 36.73 -8.90 -6.76
C GLY A 574 37.74 -9.21 -7.89
N ALA A 575 38.85 -8.49 -8.17
CA ALA A 575 39.36 -7.12 -7.86
C ALA A 575 40.61 -6.80 -8.79
N ALA A 576 41.27 -5.61 -8.71
CA ALA A 576 42.14 -5.01 -9.78
C ALA A 576 43.64 -4.68 -9.46
N ASP A 577 44.29 -3.78 -10.27
CA ASP A 577 45.69 -3.17 -10.26
C ASP A 577 46.83 -3.90 -11.05
N GLY A 578 47.91 -3.32 -11.65
CA GLY A 578 48.35 -1.91 -11.94
C GLY A 578 49.85 -1.76 -12.41
N GLY A 579 50.36 -0.53 -12.68
CA GLY A 579 51.82 -0.18 -12.55
C GLY A 579 52.73 0.42 -13.70
N ALA A 580 52.91 1.75 -13.74
CA ALA A 580 54.15 2.62 -13.73
C ALA A 580 55.49 2.52 -14.61
N THR A 581 55.82 3.64 -15.32
CA THR A 581 57.08 4.51 -15.36
C THR A 581 58.48 4.26 -16.08
N GLN A 582 58.88 5.20 -17.01
CA GLN A 582 60.13 6.07 -17.13
C GLN A 582 61.61 5.47 -17.30
N PRO A 583 62.76 6.22 -17.50
CA PRO A 583 63.18 7.17 -18.60
C PRO A 583 64.73 7.33 -19.00
N VAL A 584 65.06 8.30 -19.93
CA VAL A 584 66.34 9.11 -20.20
C VAL A 584 67.64 8.56 -20.91
N ALA A 585 68.14 9.25 -21.98
CA ALA A 585 69.53 9.82 -22.17
C ALA A 585 69.86 10.40 -23.61
N PRO A 586 70.84 11.35 -23.82
CA PRO A 586 70.98 12.14 -25.09
C PRO A 586 72.39 12.19 -25.79
N ALA A 587 72.47 12.70 -27.05
CA ALA A 587 73.43 13.75 -27.54
C ALA A 587 73.71 13.80 -29.09
N SER A 588 73.41 14.94 -29.76
CA SER A 588 74.15 15.53 -30.90
C SER A 588 73.49 16.86 -31.33
N VAL A 589 74.25 17.92 -31.63
CA VAL A 589 73.66 19.23 -32.01
C VAL A 589 73.59 19.41 -33.52
N ALA A 590 72.36 19.50 -34.04
CA ALA A 590 72.05 20.00 -35.37
C ALA A 590 71.37 21.38 -35.25
N LEU A 591 71.35 22.17 -36.33
CA LEU A 591 70.48 23.36 -36.40
C LEU A 591 69.03 22.89 -36.32
N GLY A 592 68.34 23.27 -35.25
CA GLY A 592 66.93 22.92 -35.05
C GLY A 592 66.03 23.85 -35.85
N PHE A 593 65.15 23.29 -36.67
CA PHE A 593 64.02 24.02 -37.25
C PHE A 593 62.75 23.56 -36.52
N SER A 594 61.89 24.49 -36.11
CA SER A 594 60.62 24.18 -35.47
C SER A 594 59.51 25.16 -35.88
N PHE A 595 58.25 24.74 -35.78
CA PHE A 595 57.13 25.67 -35.78
C PHE A 595 56.85 26.13 -34.35
N LEU A 596 56.51 27.41 -34.17
CA LEU A 596 56.18 28.01 -32.86
C LEU A 596 54.66 28.18 -32.63
N ASN A 597 53.82 27.65 -33.52
CA ASN A 597 52.36 27.62 -33.36
C ASN A 597 52.00 26.59 -32.27
N SER A 598 50.98 26.90 -31.45
CA SER A 598 50.71 26.18 -30.19
C SER A 598 50.11 24.77 -30.32
N ASP A 599 49.59 24.39 -31.48
CA ASP A 599 48.93 23.09 -31.72
C ASP A 599 49.55 22.26 -32.86
N GLY A 600 50.39 22.84 -33.72
CA GLY A 600 51.01 22.16 -34.87
C GLY A 600 50.14 22.08 -36.14
N SER A 601 49.04 22.83 -36.20
CA SER A 601 48.18 22.97 -37.37
C SER A 601 48.30 24.37 -38.00
N ALA A 602 47.83 24.51 -39.24
CA ALA A 602 47.63 25.82 -39.86
C ALA A 602 46.60 25.77 -41.00
N ARG A 603 45.76 26.80 -41.12
CA ARG A 603 44.77 26.92 -42.20
C ARG A 603 45.25 27.79 -43.35
N ALA A 604 44.68 27.59 -44.54
CA ALA A 604 44.87 28.49 -45.67
C ALA A 604 44.51 29.94 -45.29
N GLY A 605 45.47 30.86 -45.43
CA GLY A 605 45.36 32.26 -45.04
C GLY A 605 45.92 32.61 -43.66
N GLU A 606 46.32 31.63 -42.85
CA GLU A 606 46.94 31.82 -41.54
C GLU A 606 48.43 32.21 -41.65
N THR A 607 48.98 32.86 -40.63
CA THR A 607 50.42 33.19 -40.55
C THR A 607 51.12 32.30 -39.54
N VAL A 608 51.96 31.40 -40.02
CA VAL A 608 52.75 30.46 -39.21
C VAL A 608 54.10 31.08 -38.81
N LEU A 609 54.58 30.69 -37.63
CA LEU A 609 55.91 31.07 -37.11
C LEU A 609 56.89 29.91 -37.23
N LEU A 610 58.01 30.15 -37.93
CA LEU A 610 59.12 29.20 -38.06
C LEU A 610 60.30 29.70 -37.22
N ALA A 611 60.85 28.87 -36.36
CA ALA A 611 62.06 29.13 -35.61
C ALA A 611 63.27 28.38 -36.18
N VAL A 612 64.42 29.05 -36.16
CA VAL A 612 65.73 28.48 -36.46
C VAL A 612 66.58 28.65 -35.20
N HIS A 613 66.97 27.52 -34.61
CA HIS A 613 67.73 27.44 -33.38
C HIS A 613 69.23 27.26 -33.67
N PHE A 614 70.04 28.02 -32.95
CA PHE A 614 71.49 28.02 -32.96
C PHE A 614 71.99 27.53 -31.59
N ASP A 615 73.20 26.98 -31.56
CA ASP A 615 73.87 26.51 -30.34
C ASP A 615 74.50 27.64 -29.51
N GLU A 616 74.56 28.84 -30.09
CA GLU A 616 75.00 30.08 -29.45
C GLU A 616 74.13 31.29 -29.87
N VAL A 617 74.25 32.38 -29.11
CA VAL A 617 73.56 33.63 -29.43
C VAL A 617 74.14 34.28 -30.69
N VAL A 618 73.29 34.60 -31.65
CA VAL A 618 73.67 35.19 -32.95
C VAL A 618 73.16 36.62 -33.15
N ASN A 619 73.95 37.41 -33.88
CA ASN A 619 73.61 38.76 -34.34
C ASN A 619 73.35 38.77 -35.85
N VAL A 620 72.27 39.44 -36.26
CA VAL A 620 71.84 39.63 -37.65
C VAL A 620 72.11 41.08 -38.06
N LYS A 621 72.78 41.29 -39.20
CA LYS A 621 73.02 42.63 -39.76
C LYS A 621 72.83 42.65 -41.28
N GLY A 622 71.89 43.47 -41.75
CA GLY A 622 71.49 43.57 -43.16
C GLY A 622 70.00 43.28 -43.34
N SER A 623 69.56 43.05 -44.57
CA SER A 623 68.16 42.80 -44.93
C SER A 623 68.05 41.64 -45.92
N GLY A 624 66.86 41.02 -46.01
CA GLY A 624 66.61 39.89 -46.90
C GLY A 624 66.95 38.52 -46.32
N LEU A 625 67.17 38.43 -45.00
CA LEU A 625 67.23 37.15 -44.28
C LEU A 625 65.85 36.47 -44.34
N GLY A 626 65.83 35.21 -44.73
CA GLY A 626 64.63 34.37 -44.79
C GLY A 626 64.95 32.88 -44.68
N VAL A 627 63.93 32.06 -44.61
CA VAL A 627 64.03 30.59 -44.76
C VAL A 627 63.36 30.22 -46.09
N ALA A 628 64.09 29.53 -46.95
CA ALA A 628 63.53 28.99 -48.19
C ALA A 628 62.69 27.74 -47.88
N LEU A 629 61.49 27.67 -48.46
CA LEU A 629 60.57 26.54 -48.31
C LEU A 629 60.59 25.66 -49.57
N SER A 630 60.16 24.40 -49.47
CA SER A 630 60.24 23.40 -50.55
C SER A 630 59.38 23.73 -51.76
N ASN A 631 58.26 24.43 -51.59
CA ASN A 631 57.48 25.02 -52.67
C ASN A 631 58.16 26.20 -53.39
N GLY A 632 59.37 26.60 -52.97
CA GLY A 632 60.14 27.71 -53.51
C GLY A 632 59.79 29.09 -52.92
N ALA A 633 58.84 29.15 -51.98
CA ALA A 633 58.53 30.37 -51.24
C ALA A 633 59.60 30.70 -50.19
N VAL A 634 59.45 31.86 -49.53
CA VAL A 634 60.38 32.33 -48.50
C VAL A 634 59.62 32.82 -47.28
N ALA A 635 59.83 32.17 -46.13
CA ALA A 635 59.45 32.71 -44.83
C ALA A 635 60.37 33.87 -44.46
N ASN A 636 59.80 35.01 -44.07
CA ASN A 636 60.54 36.26 -43.89
C ASN A 636 61.03 36.40 -42.45
N TYR A 637 62.26 36.84 -42.24
CA TYR A 637 62.78 37.07 -40.89
C TYR A 637 61.94 38.12 -40.15
N ALA A 638 61.45 37.75 -38.96
CA ALA A 638 60.58 38.57 -38.13
C ALA A 638 61.33 39.18 -36.93
N TYR A 639 61.96 38.36 -36.09
CA TYR A 639 62.70 38.80 -34.91
C TYR A 639 63.68 37.72 -34.38
N GLY A 640 64.52 38.06 -33.41
CA GLY A 640 65.45 37.12 -32.77
C GLY A 640 66.92 37.57 -32.68
N ASN A 641 67.29 38.67 -33.35
CA ASN A 641 68.63 39.26 -33.26
C ASN A 641 69.11 39.44 -31.81
N GLY A 642 70.28 38.91 -31.47
CA GLY A 642 70.80 38.88 -30.11
C GLY A 642 70.25 37.73 -29.26
N ARG A 643 69.72 36.67 -29.89
CA ARG A 643 69.31 35.40 -29.24
C ARG A 643 69.92 34.20 -29.95
N ASP A 644 69.79 33.04 -29.33
CA ASP A 644 70.07 31.71 -29.88
C ASP A 644 68.99 31.21 -30.85
N THR A 645 67.88 31.94 -31.01
CA THR A 645 66.76 31.56 -31.86
C THR A 645 66.32 32.73 -32.73
N LEU A 646 66.27 32.52 -34.04
CA LEU A 646 65.72 33.47 -35.02
C LEU A 646 64.34 33.00 -35.48
N VAL A 647 63.35 33.89 -35.50
CA VAL A 647 61.96 33.61 -35.86
C VAL A 647 61.60 34.27 -37.18
N PHE A 648 60.84 33.54 -38.00
CA PHE A 648 60.42 33.88 -39.34
C PHE A 648 58.90 33.71 -39.46
N THR A 649 58.26 34.52 -40.31
CA THR A 649 56.82 34.45 -40.60
C THR A 649 56.57 33.98 -42.03
N TYR A 650 55.57 33.12 -42.20
CA TYR A 650 55.03 32.75 -43.51
C TYR A 650 53.51 32.74 -43.48
N LYS A 651 52.86 33.12 -44.58
CA LYS A 651 51.39 33.09 -44.69
C LYS A 651 50.97 31.98 -45.64
N VAL A 652 50.32 30.95 -45.11
CA VAL A 652 49.89 29.75 -45.84
C VAL A 652 48.92 30.14 -46.96
N ALA A 653 49.19 29.72 -48.19
CA ALA A 653 48.30 29.91 -49.33
C ALA A 653 47.28 28.76 -49.44
N ALA A 654 46.25 28.95 -50.25
CA ALA A 654 45.22 27.93 -50.45
C ALA A 654 45.79 26.75 -51.26
N GLY A 655 45.75 25.56 -50.67
CA GLY A 655 46.21 24.31 -51.28
C GLY A 655 47.70 23.97 -51.07
N GLU A 656 48.40 24.68 -50.19
CA GLU A 656 49.74 24.30 -49.72
C GLU A 656 49.66 23.27 -48.58
N ASP A 657 50.61 22.34 -48.52
CA ASP A 657 50.65 21.27 -47.51
C ASP A 657 51.92 21.27 -46.61
N ALA A 658 52.05 20.22 -45.79
CA ALA A 658 53.22 19.96 -44.93
C ALA A 658 54.56 19.95 -45.69
N ALA A 659 54.56 19.33 -46.88
CA ALA A 659 55.74 19.13 -47.69
C ALA A 659 56.14 20.42 -48.40
N ASP A 660 55.16 21.18 -48.92
CA ASP A 660 55.36 22.51 -49.52
C ASP A 660 56.09 23.48 -48.59
N LEU A 661 55.74 23.44 -47.29
CA LEU A 661 56.22 24.39 -46.28
C LEU A 661 57.43 23.90 -45.49
N SER A 662 58.06 22.80 -45.92
CA SER A 662 59.29 22.31 -45.32
C SER A 662 60.50 23.22 -45.64
N ALA A 663 61.30 23.54 -44.62
CA ALA A 663 62.46 24.43 -44.71
C ALA A 663 63.65 23.76 -45.42
N VAL A 664 64.04 24.29 -46.57
CA VAL A 664 65.17 23.81 -47.39
C VAL A 664 66.49 24.45 -46.95
N GLY A 665 66.45 25.65 -46.35
CA GLY A 665 67.63 26.29 -45.77
C GLY A 665 67.49 27.79 -45.53
N LEU A 666 68.50 28.38 -44.88
CA LEU A 666 68.59 29.82 -44.66
C LEU A 666 68.98 30.56 -45.94
N LYS A 667 68.17 31.54 -46.33
CA LYS A 667 68.46 32.48 -47.41
C LYS A 667 68.97 33.78 -46.79
N LEU A 668 70.27 34.03 -46.91
CA LEU A 668 70.93 35.17 -46.25
C LEU A 668 70.61 36.53 -46.89
N GLY A 669 70.42 36.59 -48.21
CA GLY A 669 70.27 37.88 -48.92
C GLY A 669 71.52 38.75 -48.74
N ASP A 670 71.33 40.02 -48.35
CA ASP A 670 72.42 40.92 -47.94
C ASP A 670 72.71 40.86 -46.43
N ALA A 671 72.05 39.95 -45.69
CA ALA A 671 72.22 39.83 -44.25
C ALA A 671 73.38 38.90 -43.87
N ALA A 672 74.17 39.32 -42.89
CA ALA A 672 75.16 38.49 -42.23
C ALA A 672 74.63 38.03 -40.86
N VAL A 673 74.58 36.71 -40.65
CA VAL A 673 74.38 36.09 -39.34
C VAL A 673 75.76 35.76 -38.76
N ARG A 674 76.03 36.23 -37.54
CA ARG A 674 77.33 36.07 -36.89
C ARG A 674 77.17 35.66 -35.43
N SER A 675 78.07 34.80 -34.96
CA SER A 675 78.27 34.54 -33.54
C SER A 675 78.38 35.87 -32.77
N SER A 676 77.58 36.06 -31.73
CA SER A 676 77.73 37.21 -30.83
C SER A 676 78.99 37.13 -29.96
N VAL A 677 79.53 35.91 -29.77
CA VAL A 677 80.68 35.61 -28.92
C VAL A 677 81.99 35.73 -29.68
N THR A 678 82.06 35.19 -30.90
CA THR A 678 83.29 35.11 -31.71
C THR A 678 83.33 36.10 -32.88
N GLY A 679 82.19 36.67 -33.29
CA GLY A 679 82.07 37.57 -34.44
C GLY A 679 82.25 36.90 -35.81
N LEU A 680 82.51 35.58 -35.85
CA LEU A 680 82.62 34.80 -37.08
C LEU A 680 81.25 34.69 -37.77
N ALA A 681 81.27 34.52 -39.10
CA ALA A 681 80.06 34.23 -39.86
C ALA A 681 79.64 32.79 -39.60
N VAL A 682 78.35 32.57 -39.34
CA VAL A 682 77.78 31.22 -39.23
C VAL A 682 77.75 30.61 -40.64
N ASP A 683 78.28 29.40 -40.79
CA ASP A 683 78.32 28.72 -42.08
C ASP A 683 76.92 28.20 -42.45
N ALA A 684 76.31 28.79 -43.48
CA ALA A 684 74.99 28.39 -43.99
C ALA A 684 75.09 27.26 -45.04
N GLY A 685 76.25 26.62 -45.19
CA GLY A 685 76.61 25.83 -46.37
C GLY A 685 76.23 24.34 -46.40
N THR A 686 75.71 23.72 -45.33
CA THR A 686 75.55 22.25 -45.31
C THR A 686 74.22 21.73 -44.77
N LEU A 687 73.42 21.17 -45.69
CA LEU A 687 72.34 20.17 -45.57
C LEU A 687 71.21 20.40 -44.54
N GLY A 688 69.98 20.46 -45.06
CA GLY A 688 68.76 20.67 -44.28
C GLY A 688 68.40 19.50 -43.36
N GLY A 689 67.81 19.84 -42.21
CA GLY A 689 67.03 18.91 -41.40
C GLY A 689 65.58 18.89 -41.86
N ASN A 690 64.98 17.71 -41.95
CA ASN A 690 63.55 17.58 -42.19
C ASN A 690 62.81 18.22 -41.00
N LEU A 691 61.87 19.13 -41.24
CA LEU A 691 60.91 19.55 -40.20
C LEU A 691 60.03 18.32 -39.94
N GLY A 692 60.26 17.64 -38.82
CA GLY A 692 59.56 16.39 -38.51
C GLY A 692 58.05 16.59 -38.42
N ASP A 693 57.34 16.08 -39.43
CA ASP A 693 55.95 15.59 -39.45
C ASP A 693 54.89 16.36 -38.64
N LYS A 694 55.02 17.70 -38.52
CA LYS A 694 54.15 18.54 -37.66
C LYS A 694 53.69 19.85 -38.31
N LEU A 695 53.29 19.79 -39.57
CA LEU A 695 52.41 20.80 -40.16
C LEU A 695 51.36 20.12 -41.04
N LEU A 696 50.37 19.49 -40.42
CA LEU A 696 49.22 18.97 -41.16
C LEU A 696 48.34 20.15 -41.57
N VAL A 697 48.35 20.51 -42.86
CA VAL A 697 47.32 21.37 -43.45
C VAL A 697 46.19 20.45 -43.91
N ASP A 698 45.20 20.26 -43.04
CA ASP A 698 44.04 19.44 -43.39
C ASP A 698 42.98 20.25 -44.14
N THR A 699 42.58 19.75 -45.30
CA THR A 699 41.53 20.31 -46.16
C THR A 699 40.40 19.31 -46.41
N LYS A 700 40.42 18.15 -45.75
CA LYS A 700 39.35 17.16 -45.81
C LYS A 700 38.41 17.39 -44.65
N THR A 701 37.12 17.33 -44.91
CA THR A 701 36.13 17.16 -43.85
C THR A 701 36.22 15.74 -43.31
N PRO A 702 36.22 15.51 -41.99
CA PRO A 702 36.12 14.17 -41.42
C PRO A 702 34.87 13.45 -41.92
N GLU A 703 34.95 12.11 -42.03
CA GLU A 703 33.81 11.27 -42.39
C GLU A 703 32.75 11.33 -41.27
N ALA A 704 31.46 11.32 -41.62
CA ALA A 704 30.42 11.45 -40.61
C ALA A 704 30.35 10.18 -39.73
N ASP A 705 30.48 10.36 -38.41
CA ASP A 705 30.48 9.28 -37.43
C ASP A 705 29.24 8.37 -37.50
N ARG A 706 29.37 7.21 -36.87
CA ARG A 706 28.31 6.26 -36.56
C ARG A 706 28.25 6.10 -35.04
N PRO A 707 27.70 7.10 -34.32
CA PRO A 707 27.57 7.00 -32.87
C PRO A 707 26.74 5.77 -32.51
N THR A 708 27.20 5.07 -31.48
CA THR A 708 26.45 4.04 -30.77
C THR A 708 25.76 4.68 -29.56
N LEU A 709 24.61 4.14 -29.18
CA LEU A 709 23.84 4.55 -28.01
C LEU A 709 23.79 3.38 -27.05
N ALA A 710 24.17 3.62 -25.80
CA ALA A 710 24.06 2.66 -24.70
C ALA A 710 23.21 3.26 -23.59
N PHE A 711 22.20 2.51 -23.15
CA PHE A 711 21.34 2.82 -22.01
C PHE A 711 20.90 1.51 -21.36
N VAL A 712 20.31 1.58 -20.16
CA VAL A 712 19.66 0.42 -19.55
C VAL A 712 18.31 0.25 -20.23
N ASP A 713 18.21 -0.67 -21.19
CA ASP A 713 16.93 -1.02 -21.82
C ASP A 713 16.07 -1.76 -20.78
N SER A 714 14.94 -1.19 -20.38
CA SER A 714 14.15 -1.62 -19.22
C SER A 714 12.73 -2.02 -19.65
N GLY A 715 12.08 -2.92 -18.92
CA GLY A 715 10.84 -3.51 -19.39
C GLY A 715 11.08 -4.43 -20.60
N VAL A 716 10.57 -4.08 -21.78
CA VAL A 716 10.59 -4.94 -22.98
C VAL A 716 11.89 -4.82 -23.78
N GLN A 717 12.84 -5.72 -23.48
CA GLN A 717 14.14 -5.80 -24.15
C GLN A 717 14.06 -5.73 -25.69
N GLY A 718 14.67 -4.70 -26.27
CA GLY A 718 14.84 -4.48 -27.70
C GLY A 718 13.77 -3.60 -28.36
N ASP A 719 12.81 -3.03 -27.61
CA ASP A 719 11.85 -2.07 -28.16
C ASP A 719 12.37 -0.61 -28.16
N GLY A 720 13.36 -0.32 -27.31
CA GLY A 720 14.02 0.99 -27.18
C GLY A 720 13.25 1.99 -26.31
N ILE A 721 12.33 1.52 -25.47
CA ILE A 721 11.53 2.30 -24.52
C ILE A 721 12.05 2.00 -23.11
N THR A 722 12.30 3.02 -22.29
CA THR A 722 12.97 2.81 -21.00
C THR A 722 12.68 3.87 -19.94
N ASN A 723 12.69 3.44 -18.67
CA ASN A 723 12.71 4.31 -17.49
C ASN A 723 14.09 4.90 -17.15
N ALA A 724 15.15 4.47 -17.85
CA ALA A 724 16.49 4.99 -17.71
C ALA A 724 16.58 6.40 -18.33
N ARG A 725 16.52 7.42 -17.47
CA ARG A 725 16.63 8.83 -17.87
C ARG A 725 18.06 9.28 -18.22
N THR A 726 18.98 8.36 -18.51
CA THR A 726 20.37 8.66 -18.91
C THR A 726 20.86 7.67 -19.95
N ALA A 727 21.68 8.16 -20.89
CA ALA A 727 22.34 7.34 -21.89
C ALA A 727 23.77 7.80 -22.12
N THR A 728 24.61 6.88 -22.61
CA THR A 728 25.97 7.15 -23.07
C THR A 728 26.00 7.02 -24.58
N LEU A 729 26.44 8.07 -25.28
CA LEU A 729 26.83 7.98 -26.68
C LEU A 729 28.32 7.70 -26.78
N SER A 730 28.74 6.87 -27.73
CA SER A 730 30.16 6.66 -28.05
C SER A 730 30.39 6.39 -29.53
N GLY A 731 31.53 6.81 -30.06
CA GLY A 731 31.85 6.71 -31.48
C GLY A 731 33.36 6.79 -31.76
N LEU A 732 33.70 6.94 -33.04
CA LEU A 732 35.09 7.02 -33.51
C LEU A 732 35.24 8.19 -34.48
N ALA A 733 36.09 9.14 -34.11
CA ALA A 733 36.39 10.34 -34.88
C ALA A 733 37.90 10.46 -35.13
N GLU A 734 38.31 11.45 -35.92
CA GLU A 734 39.74 11.80 -36.00
C GLU A 734 40.25 12.31 -34.64
N ALA A 735 41.43 11.84 -34.21
CA ALA A 735 41.96 12.12 -32.88
C ALA A 735 42.07 13.62 -32.58
N GLY A 736 41.54 14.06 -31.43
CA GLY A 736 41.45 15.47 -31.04
C GLY A 736 40.26 16.26 -31.63
N SER A 737 39.41 15.64 -32.45
CA SER A 737 38.20 16.28 -32.99
C SER A 737 37.19 16.64 -31.90
N SER A 738 36.51 17.76 -32.06
CA SER A 738 35.36 18.14 -31.22
C SER A 738 34.07 17.54 -31.78
N ILE A 739 33.39 16.75 -30.96
CA ILE A 739 32.15 16.06 -31.32
C ILE A 739 31.00 16.84 -30.75
N LYS A 740 30.19 17.48 -31.61
CA LYS A 740 29.00 18.23 -31.17
C LYS A 740 27.80 17.28 -31.14
N VAL A 741 27.22 17.06 -29.96
CA VAL A 741 26.08 16.15 -29.78
C VAL A 741 24.76 16.92 -29.82
N LEU A 742 23.81 16.39 -30.59
CA LEU A 742 22.47 16.94 -30.77
C LEU A 742 21.41 15.91 -30.34
N ASP A 743 20.29 16.43 -29.83
CA ASP A 743 19.03 15.75 -29.54
C ASP A 743 17.95 16.45 -30.37
N GLY A 744 17.49 15.78 -31.44
CA GLY A 744 16.80 16.42 -32.56
C GLY A 744 17.64 17.57 -33.14
N ALA A 745 17.13 18.80 -33.05
CA ALA A 745 17.85 20.01 -33.47
C ALA A 745 18.58 20.73 -32.31
N ARG A 746 18.39 20.30 -31.06
CA ARG A 746 18.94 20.95 -29.87
C ARG A 746 20.36 20.44 -29.60
N VAL A 747 21.30 21.34 -29.37
CA VAL A 747 22.65 20.98 -28.92
C VAL A 747 22.59 20.63 -27.44
N ILE A 748 23.03 19.42 -27.06
CA ILE A 748 23.01 18.97 -25.65
C ILE A 748 24.39 18.96 -24.99
N GLY A 749 25.46 18.98 -25.79
CA GLY A 749 26.83 19.08 -25.30
C GLY A 749 27.85 18.83 -26.39
N SER A 750 29.09 18.57 -25.96
CA SER A 750 30.17 18.17 -26.84
C SER A 750 31.20 17.30 -26.13
N ALA A 751 31.74 16.32 -26.84
CA ALA A 751 32.91 15.54 -26.43
C ALA A 751 34.15 15.94 -27.25
N VAL A 752 35.30 15.36 -26.91
CA VAL A 752 36.54 15.45 -27.68
C VAL A 752 37.07 14.03 -27.87
N ALA A 753 37.45 13.67 -29.09
CA ALA A 753 38.06 12.39 -29.38
C ALA A 753 39.48 12.30 -28.81
N ASP A 754 39.80 11.18 -28.19
CA ASP A 754 41.11 10.92 -27.59
C ASP A 754 42.20 10.63 -28.65
N ALA A 755 43.38 10.18 -28.20
CA ALA A 755 44.51 9.88 -29.08
C ALA A 755 44.29 8.66 -29.99
N ASP A 756 43.38 7.76 -29.62
CA ASP A 756 42.99 6.58 -30.40
C ASP A 756 41.73 6.84 -31.25
N GLY A 757 41.17 8.05 -31.17
CA GLY A 757 39.97 8.50 -31.89
C GLY A 757 38.65 8.18 -31.19
N ALA A 758 38.70 7.55 -30.01
CA ALA A 758 37.50 7.20 -29.25
C ALA A 758 36.93 8.43 -28.52
N TRP A 759 35.61 8.51 -28.43
CA TRP A 759 34.93 9.51 -27.62
C TRP A 759 33.70 8.90 -26.93
N THR A 760 33.36 9.47 -25.77
CA THR A 760 32.11 9.19 -25.06
C THR A 760 31.42 10.49 -24.66
N PHE A 761 30.10 10.45 -24.56
CA PHE A 761 29.28 11.55 -24.05
C PHE A 761 28.11 10.98 -23.25
N ASP A 762 28.15 11.15 -21.94
CA ASP A 762 27.02 10.85 -21.06
C ASP A 762 26.00 11.99 -21.13
N THR A 763 24.72 11.67 -21.30
CA THR A 763 23.67 12.67 -21.26
C THR A 763 23.47 13.17 -19.83
N TRP A 764 23.00 14.42 -19.71
CA TRP A 764 22.25 14.85 -18.53
C TRP A 764 20.98 13.99 -18.38
N THR A 765 20.28 14.13 -17.25
CA THR A 765 18.94 13.56 -17.09
C THR A 765 18.04 14.02 -18.24
N LEU A 766 17.53 13.05 -18.98
CA LEU A 766 16.58 13.21 -20.07
C LEU A 766 15.16 13.33 -19.50
N ASN A 767 14.29 14.01 -20.24
CA ASN A 767 12.87 14.08 -19.89
C ASN A 767 12.13 12.96 -20.61
N ASP A 768 10.91 12.65 -20.18
CA ASP A 768 10.10 11.63 -20.83
C ASP A 768 9.71 12.09 -22.25
N GLY A 769 9.85 11.20 -23.25
CA GLY A 769 9.65 11.46 -24.67
C GLY A 769 10.64 10.74 -25.59
N GLU A 770 10.44 10.91 -26.89
CA GLU A 770 11.35 10.41 -27.93
C GLU A 770 12.62 11.28 -27.99
N HIS A 771 13.78 10.65 -27.87
CA HIS A 771 15.09 11.25 -28.04
C HIS A 771 15.77 10.72 -29.30
N VAL A 772 16.20 11.64 -30.18
CA VAL A 772 16.80 11.30 -31.48
C VAL A 772 18.16 11.96 -31.58
N PHE A 773 19.20 11.23 -31.21
CA PHE A 773 20.55 11.76 -31.14
C PHE A 773 21.24 11.73 -32.50
N SER A 774 22.07 12.74 -32.75
CA SER A 774 23.03 12.77 -33.85
C SER A 774 24.28 13.55 -33.45
N VAL A 775 25.40 13.33 -34.13
CA VAL A 775 26.64 14.07 -33.89
C VAL A 775 27.11 14.79 -35.15
N ILE A 776 27.87 15.87 -34.96
CA ILE A 776 28.60 16.54 -36.02
C ILE A 776 30.01 16.82 -35.53
N GLU A 777 31.00 16.27 -36.23
CA GLU A 777 32.41 16.40 -35.88
C GLU A 777 33.00 17.71 -36.38
N THR A 778 34.08 18.14 -35.75
CA THR A 778 34.94 19.21 -36.24
C THR A 778 36.37 18.89 -35.88
N ASP A 779 37.20 18.66 -36.89
CA ASP A 779 38.60 18.26 -36.72
C ASP A 779 39.45 19.39 -36.10
N VAL A 780 40.70 19.08 -35.77
CA VAL A 780 41.66 20.05 -35.20
C VAL A 780 41.96 21.22 -36.16
N ALA A 781 41.86 21.01 -37.48
CA ALA A 781 41.99 22.05 -38.51
C ALA A 781 40.69 22.86 -38.72
N GLY A 782 39.60 22.49 -38.06
CA GLY A 782 38.27 23.09 -38.14
C GLY A 782 37.44 22.74 -39.36
N ASN A 783 37.74 21.69 -40.13
CA ASN A 783 36.79 21.17 -41.11
C ASN A 783 35.68 20.41 -40.38
N ARG A 784 34.46 20.44 -40.94
CA ARG A 784 33.24 19.98 -40.25
C ARG A 784 32.55 18.89 -41.08
N SER A 785 32.15 17.80 -40.43
CA SER A 785 31.40 16.72 -41.07
C SER A 785 29.96 17.16 -41.41
N GLU A 786 29.28 16.37 -42.23
CA GLU A 786 27.81 16.32 -42.21
C GLU A 786 27.32 15.70 -40.88
N ALA A 787 26.01 15.79 -40.60
CA ALA A 787 25.46 15.10 -39.43
C ALA A 787 25.48 13.57 -39.60
N SER A 788 25.75 12.86 -38.50
CA SER A 788 25.72 11.40 -38.44
C SER A 788 24.34 10.83 -38.80
N ALA A 789 24.29 9.52 -39.04
CA ALA A 789 23.02 8.80 -38.88
C ALA A 789 22.52 8.95 -37.43
N SER A 790 21.21 8.99 -37.24
CA SER A 790 20.61 9.11 -35.92
C SER A 790 20.52 7.79 -35.18
N VAL A 791 20.62 7.84 -33.86
CA VAL A 791 20.28 6.77 -32.91
C VAL A 791 19.23 7.30 -31.94
N SER A 792 18.31 6.45 -31.49
CA SER A 792 17.14 6.89 -30.73
C SER A 792 16.80 5.99 -29.56
N MET A 793 16.14 6.57 -28.57
CA MET A 793 15.47 5.90 -27.45
C MET A 793 14.19 6.66 -27.11
N VAL A 794 13.24 6.01 -26.45
CA VAL A 794 12.11 6.67 -25.80
C VAL A 794 12.32 6.58 -24.31
N VAL A 795 12.39 7.73 -23.64
CA VAL A 795 12.40 7.78 -22.18
C VAL A 795 10.96 7.82 -21.71
N ASP A 796 10.57 6.91 -20.84
CA ASP A 796 9.33 6.94 -20.10
C ASP A 796 9.62 6.42 -18.68
N GLY A 797 9.66 7.34 -17.72
CA GLY A 797 9.91 7.02 -16.33
C GLY A 797 8.73 7.37 -15.44
N THR A 798 7.51 7.27 -15.96
CA THR A 798 6.27 7.55 -15.27
C THR A 798 5.46 6.26 -15.16
N GLY A 799 5.29 5.75 -13.93
CA GLY A 799 4.54 4.51 -13.71
C GLY A 799 3.07 4.59 -14.14
N PRO A 800 2.46 3.44 -14.51
CA PRO A 800 1.04 3.37 -14.81
C PRO A 800 0.21 3.76 -13.58
N ALA A 801 -1.02 4.21 -13.81
CA ALA A 801 -1.99 4.36 -12.73
C ALA A 801 -2.24 3.00 -12.04
N ARG A 802 -2.56 3.03 -10.74
CA ARG A 802 -2.85 1.83 -9.95
C ARG A 802 -3.89 0.93 -10.65
N PRO A 803 -3.72 -0.40 -10.70
CA PRO A 803 -4.75 -1.28 -11.23
C PRO A 803 -6.06 -1.13 -10.45
N VAL A 804 -7.17 -1.33 -11.15
CA VAL A 804 -8.50 -1.46 -10.54
C VAL A 804 -8.90 -2.92 -10.62
N MET A 805 -9.21 -3.54 -9.48
CA MET A 805 -9.93 -4.83 -9.48
C MET A 805 -11.43 -4.59 -9.57
N GLU A 806 -12.10 -5.33 -10.44
CA GLU A 806 -13.54 -5.25 -10.67
C GLU A 806 -14.35 -6.10 -9.68
N GLY A 807 -15.65 -5.80 -9.58
CA GLY A 807 -16.59 -6.43 -8.67
C GLY A 807 -16.98 -5.55 -7.48
N ALA A 808 -17.97 -6.00 -6.71
CA ALA A 808 -18.46 -5.29 -5.53
C ALA A 808 -17.40 -5.26 -4.41
N TYR A 809 -17.27 -4.14 -3.70
CA TYR A 809 -16.49 -4.12 -2.47
C TYR A 809 -17.19 -5.03 -1.45
N GLY A 810 -16.46 -6.05 -0.99
CA GLY A 810 -17.02 -7.18 -0.25
C GLY A 810 -16.29 -8.48 -0.58
N LYS A 811 -16.31 -9.38 0.41
CA LYS A 811 -15.70 -10.71 0.36
C LYS A 811 -16.23 -11.51 -0.85
N LEU A 812 -15.32 -11.93 -1.72
CA LEU A 812 -15.60 -12.98 -2.69
C LEU A 812 -15.49 -14.32 -1.96
N TYR A 813 -16.59 -15.05 -1.85
CA TYR A 813 -16.54 -16.38 -1.23
C TYR A 813 -16.26 -17.44 -2.29
N SER A 814 -15.44 -18.44 -1.96
CA SER A 814 -15.05 -19.55 -2.83
C SER A 814 -15.08 -20.86 -2.04
N ASN A 815 -15.66 -21.91 -2.62
CA ASN A 815 -15.71 -23.23 -2.00
C ASN A 815 -14.61 -24.21 -2.43
N ASP A 816 -13.79 -23.84 -3.42
CA ASP A 816 -12.74 -24.68 -4.00
C ASP A 816 -11.36 -24.02 -4.02
N GLY A 817 -11.22 -22.84 -3.41
CA GLY A 817 -9.97 -22.07 -3.41
C GLY A 817 -9.66 -21.41 -4.76
N ALA A 818 -10.60 -21.43 -5.72
CA ALA A 818 -10.47 -20.77 -7.01
C ALA A 818 -11.30 -19.49 -7.09
N ALA A 819 -10.73 -18.48 -7.78
CA ALA A 819 -11.40 -17.21 -8.07
C ALA A 819 -10.90 -16.65 -9.41
N VAL A 820 -11.78 -15.99 -10.16
CA VAL A 820 -11.37 -15.23 -11.36
C VAL A 820 -11.38 -13.75 -11.02
N MET A 821 -10.18 -13.18 -10.95
CA MET A 821 -9.99 -11.74 -10.77
C MET A 821 -10.06 -11.08 -12.14
N THR A 822 -10.86 -10.02 -12.27
CA THR A 822 -10.89 -9.14 -13.44
C THR A 822 -10.61 -7.72 -13.02
N GLY A 823 -10.26 -6.87 -13.97
CA GLY A 823 -9.97 -5.48 -13.68
C GLY A 823 -9.57 -4.67 -14.89
N THR A 824 -9.15 -3.43 -14.61
CA THR A 824 -8.48 -2.57 -15.58
C THR A 824 -7.11 -2.14 -15.09
N ALA A 825 -6.22 -1.86 -16.04
CA ALA A 825 -4.88 -1.32 -15.85
C ALA A 825 -4.48 -0.55 -17.12
N GLU A 826 -3.28 0.00 -17.17
CA GLU A 826 -2.76 0.56 -18.42
C GLU A 826 -2.70 -0.51 -19.52
N ALA A 827 -3.13 -0.17 -20.73
CA ALA A 827 -3.19 -1.12 -21.84
C ALA A 827 -1.81 -1.69 -22.15
N LEU A 828 -1.72 -3.02 -22.34
CA LEU A 828 -0.47 -3.78 -22.55
C LEU A 828 0.48 -3.85 -21.34
N SER A 829 0.17 -3.21 -20.21
CA SER A 829 0.95 -3.37 -18.97
C SER A 829 0.88 -4.80 -18.43
N ARG A 830 1.95 -5.25 -17.77
CA ARG A 830 1.97 -6.48 -16.99
C ARG A 830 1.30 -6.21 -15.65
N VAL A 831 0.27 -6.97 -15.31
CA VAL A 831 -0.43 -6.87 -14.02
C VAL A 831 0.03 -8.03 -13.14
N ASP A 832 0.75 -7.73 -12.07
CA ASP A 832 1.07 -8.67 -10.99
C ASP A 832 -0.11 -8.74 -10.02
N LEU A 833 -0.38 -9.92 -9.47
CA LEU A 833 -1.38 -10.15 -8.45
C LEU A 833 -0.70 -10.79 -7.23
N TYR A 834 -1.06 -10.31 -6.04
CA TYR A 834 -0.49 -10.67 -4.76
C TYR A 834 -1.60 -11.08 -3.80
N ASP A 835 -1.26 -11.90 -2.80
CA ASP A 835 -2.09 -12.17 -1.62
C ASP A 835 -1.29 -11.86 -0.37
N GLY A 836 -1.78 -10.98 0.49
CA GLY A 836 -1.05 -10.55 1.70
C GLY A 836 0.36 -9.98 1.43
N GLY A 837 0.61 -9.48 0.21
CA GLY A 837 1.92 -9.01 -0.27
C GLY A 837 2.78 -10.06 -1.00
N VAL A 838 2.41 -11.35 -0.97
CA VAL A 838 3.11 -12.43 -1.68
C VAL A 838 2.61 -12.53 -3.12
N ALA A 839 3.49 -12.49 -4.12
CA ALA A 839 3.09 -12.60 -5.53
C ALA A 839 2.51 -14.00 -5.84
N ILE A 840 1.22 -14.06 -6.19
CA ILE A 840 0.52 -15.30 -6.56
C ILE A 840 0.45 -15.51 -8.09
N GLY A 841 0.72 -14.48 -8.88
CA GLY A 841 0.88 -14.61 -10.33
C GLY A 841 0.88 -13.29 -11.07
N SER A 842 0.78 -13.36 -12.40
CA SER A 842 0.67 -12.17 -13.24
C SER A 842 -0.04 -12.45 -14.56
N THR A 843 -0.69 -11.42 -15.11
CA THR A 843 -1.30 -11.40 -16.44
C THR A 843 -0.81 -10.17 -17.23
N THR A 844 -1.33 -9.96 -18.44
CA THR A 844 -1.07 -8.76 -19.23
C THR A 844 -2.40 -8.13 -19.59
N ALA A 845 -2.53 -6.82 -19.36
CA ALA A 845 -3.71 -6.06 -19.76
C ALA A 845 -3.85 -6.06 -21.30
N ALA A 846 -5.06 -6.25 -21.77
CA ALA A 846 -5.40 -6.19 -23.18
C ALA A 846 -5.22 -4.75 -23.73
N ALA A 847 -5.32 -4.61 -25.05
CA ALA A 847 -5.18 -3.31 -25.73
C ALA A 847 -6.30 -2.30 -25.41
N ASP A 848 -7.37 -2.72 -24.72
CA ASP A 848 -8.43 -1.87 -24.17
C ASP A 848 -8.29 -1.59 -22.66
N GLY A 849 -7.19 -2.04 -22.04
CA GLY A 849 -6.91 -1.90 -20.61
C GLY A 849 -7.52 -2.97 -19.71
N THR A 850 -8.37 -3.87 -20.23
CA THR A 850 -8.98 -4.93 -19.43
C THR A 850 -7.99 -6.05 -19.12
N TRP A 851 -8.07 -6.64 -17.93
CA TRP A 851 -7.28 -7.82 -17.56
C TRP A 851 -8.13 -8.86 -16.84
N SER A 852 -7.68 -10.11 -16.92
CA SER A 852 -8.22 -11.21 -16.12
C SER A 852 -7.10 -12.17 -15.73
N PHE A 853 -7.20 -12.69 -14.51
CA PHE A 853 -6.31 -13.70 -13.95
C PHE A 853 -7.13 -14.71 -13.14
N ALA A 854 -6.88 -16.00 -13.38
CA ALA A 854 -7.50 -17.08 -12.60
C ALA A 854 -6.55 -17.44 -11.46
N VAL A 855 -7.01 -17.23 -10.23
CA VAL A 855 -6.36 -17.70 -9.00
C VAL A 855 -6.89 -19.11 -8.71
N SER A 856 -6.00 -20.00 -8.29
CA SER A 856 -6.33 -21.33 -7.77
C SER A 856 -5.53 -21.62 -6.51
N ASP A 857 -5.94 -22.65 -5.77
CA ASP A 857 -5.20 -23.20 -4.64
C ASP A 857 -4.99 -22.20 -3.47
N LEU A 858 -5.88 -21.21 -3.32
CA LEU A 858 -5.98 -20.44 -2.07
C LEU A 858 -6.37 -21.40 -0.92
N ALA A 859 -5.71 -21.26 0.22
CA ALA A 859 -5.99 -22.05 1.43
C ALA A 859 -7.37 -21.72 2.01
N ALA A 860 -7.89 -22.52 2.94
CA ALA A 860 -9.08 -22.12 3.69
C ALA A 860 -8.77 -20.90 4.59
N GLY A 861 -9.66 -19.90 4.60
CA GLY A 861 -9.48 -18.67 5.38
C GLY A 861 -9.78 -17.38 4.60
N SER A 862 -9.36 -16.24 5.16
CA SER A 862 -9.49 -14.93 4.51
C SER A 862 -8.18 -14.51 3.85
N HIS A 863 -8.25 -14.21 2.57
CA HIS A 863 -7.18 -13.73 1.69
C HIS A 863 -7.40 -12.26 1.34
N ARG A 864 -6.33 -11.51 1.10
CA ARG A 864 -6.39 -10.09 0.77
C ARG A 864 -5.58 -9.83 -0.49
N LEU A 865 -6.27 -9.90 -1.63
CA LEU A 865 -5.63 -9.86 -2.94
C LEU A 865 -5.36 -8.43 -3.40
N THR A 866 -4.11 -8.07 -3.71
CA THR A 866 -3.71 -6.78 -4.30
C THR A 866 -3.05 -6.97 -5.65
N ALA A 867 -2.89 -5.91 -6.46
CA ALA A 867 -2.24 -5.95 -7.76
C ALA A 867 -1.33 -4.75 -8.01
N THR A 868 -0.31 -4.89 -8.85
CA THR A 868 0.46 -3.75 -9.40
C THR A 868 0.46 -3.84 -10.93
N ALA A 869 0.56 -2.70 -11.61
CA ALA A 869 0.79 -2.66 -13.05
C ALA A 869 2.24 -2.25 -13.31
N THR A 870 2.90 -2.90 -14.26
CA THR A 870 4.21 -2.51 -14.78
C THR A 870 4.08 -2.24 -16.27
N ASP A 871 4.41 -1.04 -16.72
CA ASP A 871 4.31 -0.64 -18.13
C ASP A 871 5.37 -1.30 -19.03
N ILE A 872 5.37 -0.94 -20.32
CA ILE A 872 6.32 -1.46 -21.30
C ILE A 872 7.77 -0.97 -21.08
N ALA A 873 7.95 0.21 -20.46
CA ALA A 873 9.23 0.79 -20.10
C ALA A 873 9.82 0.20 -18.80
N GLY A 874 9.04 -0.60 -18.08
CA GLY A 874 9.43 -1.23 -16.82
C GLY A 874 9.21 -0.35 -15.58
N ASN A 875 8.35 0.68 -15.63
CA ASN A 875 7.91 1.37 -14.42
C ASN A 875 6.74 0.61 -13.78
N THR A 876 6.83 0.34 -12.48
CA THR A 876 5.71 -0.20 -11.69
C THR A 876 4.93 0.95 -11.04
N GLY A 877 3.60 0.92 -11.20
CA GLY A 877 2.67 1.88 -10.59
C GLY A 877 2.30 1.52 -9.14
N SER A 878 1.55 2.41 -8.48
CA SER A 878 1.06 2.17 -7.12
C SER A 878 0.17 0.92 -7.05
N VAL A 879 0.13 0.30 -5.88
CA VAL A 879 -0.68 -0.91 -5.64
C VAL A 879 -2.19 -0.63 -5.78
N SER A 880 -2.92 -1.61 -6.30
CA SER A 880 -4.38 -1.60 -6.34
C SER A 880 -4.97 -1.62 -4.93
N ARG A 881 -6.28 -1.37 -4.86
CA ARG A 881 -7.03 -1.70 -3.65
C ARG A 881 -7.03 -3.21 -3.49
N TRP A 882 -7.09 -3.67 -2.25
CA TRP A 882 -7.27 -5.08 -2.02
C TRP A 882 -8.68 -5.53 -2.41
N ARG A 883 -8.79 -6.83 -2.66
CA ARG A 883 -10.05 -7.54 -2.66
C ARG A 883 -9.97 -8.70 -1.70
N ASP A 884 -10.84 -8.69 -0.70
CA ASP A 884 -10.95 -9.82 0.20
C ASP A 884 -11.59 -11.02 -0.52
N VAL A 885 -10.97 -12.18 -0.39
CA VAL A 885 -11.50 -13.48 -0.81
C VAL A 885 -11.60 -14.34 0.45
N VAL A 886 -12.73 -14.99 0.69
CA VAL A 886 -12.86 -15.99 1.76
C VAL A 886 -13.03 -17.35 1.12
N VAL A 887 -12.10 -18.25 1.41
CA VAL A 887 -12.20 -19.65 1.02
C VAL A 887 -12.77 -20.41 2.20
N ASP A 888 -13.89 -21.08 1.96
CA ASP A 888 -14.58 -21.89 2.95
C ASP A 888 -14.96 -23.21 2.29
N HIS A 889 -14.53 -24.34 2.83
CA HIS A 889 -14.82 -25.66 2.25
C HIS A 889 -15.92 -26.42 3.01
N ASP A 890 -16.34 -25.90 4.16
CA ASP A 890 -17.22 -26.60 5.08
C ASP A 890 -18.67 -26.15 4.88
N ALA A 891 -19.62 -27.08 5.02
CA ALA A 891 -21.03 -26.75 4.93
C ALA A 891 -21.57 -26.27 6.29
N PRO A 892 -22.52 -25.31 6.32
CA PRO A 892 -23.11 -24.83 7.56
C PRO A 892 -23.70 -25.98 8.36
N GLU A 893 -23.42 -26.07 9.66
CA GLU A 893 -24.26 -26.89 10.54
C GLU A 893 -25.64 -26.23 10.67
N MET A 894 -26.71 -27.01 10.64
CA MET A 894 -28.09 -26.52 10.72
C MET A 894 -28.93 -27.38 11.66
N THR A 895 -29.75 -26.76 12.51
CA THR A 895 -30.73 -27.48 13.34
C THR A 895 -32.14 -26.92 13.18
N VAL A 896 -33.18 -27.75 13.27
CA VAL A 896 -34.58 -27.32 13.24
C VAL A 896 -35.21 -27.39 14.64
N SER A 897 -34.93 -26.37 15.46
CA SER A 897 -35.39 -26.30 16.86
C SER A 897 -36.92 -26.34 17.06
N ARG A 898 -37.74 -25.92 16.09
CA ARG A 898 -39.22 -25.98 16.24
C ARG A 898 -39.99 -26.00 14.92
N LEU A 899 -40.91 -26.94 14.81
CA LEU A 899 -42.03 -26.95 13.86
C LEU A 899 -43.35 -26.91 14.65
N THR A 900 -44.24 -25.98 14.32
CA THR A 900 -45.63 -25.96 14.86
C THR A 900 -46.62 -25.59 13.77
N ALA A 901 -47.76 -26.28 13.74
CA ALA A 901 -48.88 -25.99 12.84
C ALA A 901 -50.12 -25.49 13.62
N THR A 902 -51.04 -24.84 12.92
CA THR A 902 -52.39 -24.54 13.40
C THR A 902 -53.41 -25.47 12.73
N ALA A 903 -54.60 -25.60 13.32
CA ALA A 903 -55.73 -26.30 12.69
C ALA A 903 -56.22 -25.65 11.37
N SER A 904 -55.76 -24.43 11.04
CA SER A 904 -55.98 -23.76 9.75
C SER A 904 -54.89 -24.03 8.70
N GLY A 905 -53.84 -24.78 9.05
CA GLY A 905 -52.73 -25.10 8.14
C GLY A 905 -51.55 -24.12 8.18
N ASP A 906 -51.53 -23.16 9.10
CA ASP A 906 -50.41 -22.21 9.25
C ASP A 906 -49.23 -22.89 9.95
N VAL A 907 -48.12 -23.11 9.24
CA VAL A 907 -46.90 -23.73 9.77
C VAL A 907 -45.88 -22.65 10.12
N GLN A 908 -45.22 -22.80 11.26
CA GLN A 908 -44.09 -22.00 11.71
C GLN A 908 -42.87 -22.89 11.92
N LEU A 909 -41.76 -22.51 11.31
CA LEU A 909 -40.48 -23.22 11.31
C LEU A 909 -39.41 -22.31 11.91
N ARG A 910 -38.58 -22.86 12.81
CA ARG A 910 -37.45 -22.18 13.46
C ARG A 910 -36.27 -23.12 13.58
N GLY A 911 -35.08 -22.55 13.50
CA GLY A 911 -33.83 -23.26 13.64
C GLY A 911 -32.65 -22.35 13.89
N THR A 912 -31.47 -22.95 13.98
CA THR A 912 -30.17 -22.28 14.02
C THR A 912 -29.30 -22.74 12.87
N ILE A 913 -28.26 -21.97 12.56
CA ILE A 913 -27.12 -22.38 11.72
C ILE A 913 -25.78 -22.00 12.42
N SER A 914 -24.66 -22.57 11.99
CA SER A 914 -23.30 -22.29 12.50
C SER A 914 -22.80 -20.90 12.12
N GLU A 915 -22.87 -20.53 10.84
CA GLU A 915 -22.31 -19.28 10.30
C GLU A 915 -23.32 -18.40 9.56
N THR A 916 -22.87 -17.20 9.17
CA THR A 916 -23.69 -16.22 8.45
C THR A 916 -22.81 -15.40 7.48
N PRO A 917 -23.34 -14.97 6.31
CA PRO A 917 -24.73 -15.13 5.87
C PRO A 917 -25.00 -16.51 5.23
N VAL A 918 -26.21 -17.04 5.45
CA VAL A 918 -26.65 -18.35 4.96
C VAL A 918 -28.04 -18.26 4.34
N GLN A 919 -28.27 -18.98 3.24
CA GLN A 919 -29.57 -19.21 2.63
C GLN A 919 -30.15 -20.56 3.07
N VAL A 920 -31.24 -20.54 3.84
CA VAL A 920 -32.01 -21.74 4.20
C VAL A 920 -33.16 -21.95 3.22
N THR A 921 -33.12 -23.03 2.46
CA THR A 921 -34.21 -23.52 1.60
C THR A 921 -35.02 -24.59 2.32
N VAL A 922 -36.34 -24.43 2.32
CA VAL A 922 -37.32 -25.35 2.88
C VAL A 922 -37.99 -26.11 1.74
N PHE A 923 -37.90 -27.43 1.80
CA PHE A 923 -38.62 -28.34 0.91
C PHE A 923 -39.85 -28.87 1.62
N GLN A 924 -41.00 -28.84 0.95
CA GLN A 924 -42.23 -29.50 1.39
C GLN A 924 -42.57 -30.57 0.36
N ASP A 925 -42.70 -31.82 0.82
CA ASP A 925 -42.96 -33.01 -0.01
C ASP A 925 -41.97 -33.17 -1.19
N GLY A 926 -40.71 -32.77 -0.97
CA GLY A 926 -39.63 -32.80 -1.96
C GLY A 926 -39.60 -31.62 -2.93
N VAL A 927 -40.47 -30.62 -2.77
CA VAL A 927 -40.52 -29.40 -3.60
C VAL A 927 -40.04 -28.21 -2.79
N ALA A 928 -39.10 -27.41 -3.31
CA ALA A 928 -38.70 -26.15 -2.67
C ALA A 928 -39.89 -25.18 -2.62
N THR A 929 -40.37 -24.84 -1.42
CA THR A 929 -41.55 -23.96 -1.23
C THR A 929 -41.21 -22.63 -0.56
N ALA A 930 -40.05 -22.52 0.07
CA ALA A 930 -39.61 -21.29 0.72
C ALA A 930 -38.09 -21.18 0.85
N THR A 931 -37.60 -19.95 0.78
CA THR A 931 -36.21 -19.58 1.07
C THR A 931 -36.16 -18.55 2.21
N VAL A 932 -35.08 -18.53 2.99
CA VAL A 932 -34.76 -17.54 4.03
C VAL A 932 -33.28 -17.18 3.91
N ASN A 933 -32.96 -15.92 3.60
CA ASN A 933 -31.60 -15.41 3.74
C ASN A 933 -31.44 -14.95 5.19
N SER A 934 -30.53 -15.57 5.94
CA SER A 934 -30.26 -15.26 7.34
C SER A 934 -28.92 -14.56 7.51
N ALA A 935 -28.96 -13.36 8.07
CA ALA A 935 -27.78 -12.62 8.53
C ALA A 935 -27.57 -12.77 10.07
N THR A 936 -28.23 -13.74 10.70
CA THR A 936 -28.07 -14.06 12.13
C THR A 936 -28.03 -15.57 12.33
N THR A 937 -27.50 -16.03 13.46
CA THR A 937 -27.40 -17.47 13.78
C THR A 937 -28.75 -18.19 13.97
N THR A 938 -29.88 -17.50 13.79
CA THR A 938 -31.23 -18.04 13.92
C THR A 938 -32.09 -17.72 12.69
N TRP A 939 -32.90 -18.68 12.25
CA TRP A 939 -33.80 -18.50 11.11
C TRP A 939 -35.26 -18.79 11.47
N PHE A 940 -36.18 -18.17 10.72
CA PHE A 940 -37.63 -18.30 10.92
C PHE A 940 -38.39 -18.25 9.59
N LYS A 941 -39.30 -19.19 9.38
CA LYS A 941 -40.25 -19.17 8.26
C LYS A 941 -41.68 -19.42 8.71
N LYS A 942 -42.62 -18.73 8.06
CA LYS A 942 -44.04 -19.12 8.03
C LYS A 942 -44.40 -19.63 6.63
N LEU A 943 -45.17 -20.71 6.57
CA LEU A 943 -45.74 -21.25 5.33
C LEU A 943 -47.15 -21.81 5.60
N VAL A 944 -47.85 -22.23 4.55
CA VAL A 944 -49.19 -22.84 4.65
C VAL A 944 -49.14 -24.24 4.06
N ALA A 945 -49.68 -25.22 4.79
CA ALA A 945 -49.79 -26.61 4.41
C ALA A 945 -51.26 -27.06 4.47
N ASP A 946 -51.66 -28.15 3.80
CA ASP A 946 -53.03 -28.67 3.87
C ASP A 946 -53.21 -29.44 5.19
N PRO A 947 -54.07 -28.98 6.14
CA PRO A 947 -54.27 -29.66 7.41
C PRO A 947 -54.95 -31.04 7.29
N ASN A 948 -55.33 -31.47 6.08
CA ASN A 948 -55.93 -32.77 5.78
C ASN A 948 -54.95 -33.75 5.10
N GLN A 949 -53.70 -33.36 4.87
CA GLN A 949 -52.65 -34.20 4.30
C GLN A 949 -51.43 -34.25 5.23
N MET A 950 -50.78 -35.42 5.36
CA MET A 950 -49.46 -35.45 5.97
C MET A 950 -48.43 -34.80 5.04
N HIS A 951 -47.54 -34.01 5.62
CA HIS A 951 -46.48 -33.29 4.90
C HIS A 951 -45.10 -33.64 5.45
N VAL A 952 -44.12 -33.77 4.56
CA VAL A 952 -42.71 -33.96 4.92
C VAL A 952 -41.95 -32.66 4.64
N PHE A 953 -41.24 -32.16 5.63
CA PHE A 953 -40.34 -31.02 5.52
C PHE A 953 -38.89 -31.49 5.65
N THR A 954 -38.08 -31.13 4.65
CA THR A 954 -36.62 -31.24 4.70
C THR A 954 -36.01 -29.87 4.42
N PHE A 955 -34.76 -29.70 4.84
CA PHE A 955 -34.10 -28.41 4.90
C PHE A 955 -32.73 -28.50 4.24
N GLN A 956 -32.28 -27.37 3.71
CA GLN A 956 -30.96 -27.23 3.12
C GLN A 956 -30.46 -25.83 3.45
N ALA A 957 -29.31 -25.71 4.09
CA ALA A 957 -28.60 -24.45 4.22
C ALA A 957 -27.47 -24.41 3.18
N GLU A 958 -27.34 -23.27 2.52
CA GLU A 958 -26.26 -22.91 1.60
C GLU A 958 -25.58 -21.66 2.17
N ASP A 959 -24.27 -21.69 2.38
CA ASP A 959 -23.51 -20.55 2.92
C ASP A 959 -23.24 -19.47 1.85
N ALA A 960 -22.29 -18.57 2.13
CA ALA A 960 -21.86 -17.55 1.18
C ALA A 960 -20.93 -18.10 0.08
N ALA A 961 -20.20 -19.20 0.34
CA ALA A 961 -19.28 -19.85 -0.60
C ALA A 961 -19.96 -20.86 -1.55
N GLY A 962 -21.21 -21.22 -1.27
CA GLY A 962 -21.95 -22.25 -1.98
C GLY A 962 -21.73 -23.66 -1.43
N ASN A 963 -21.24 -23.81 -0.20
CA ASN A 963 -21.25 -25.08 0.52
C ASN A 963 -22.65 -25.35 1.04
N VAL A 964 -23.05 -26.63 1.02
CA VAL A 964 -24.45 -27.01 1.21
C VAL A 964 -24.57 -28.17 2.20
N THR A 965 -25.41 -28.01 3.22
CA THR A 965 -25.72 -29.07 4.20
C THR A 965 -26.11 -30.38 3.52
N THR A 966 -25.62 -31.50 4.04
CA THR A 966 -26.26 -32.81 3.82
C THR A 966 -27.62 -32.83 4.53
N PRO A 967 -28.74 -33.10 3.83
CA PRO A 967 -30.06 -33.15 4.48
C PRO A 967 -30.26 -34.47 5.25
N ASP A 968 -29.87 -34.50 6.53
CA ASP A 968 -29.99 -35.70 7.38
C ASP A 968 -31.25 -35.76 8.27
N GLU A 969 -31.90 -34.61 8.56
CA GLU A 969 -33.15 -34.57 9.35
C GLU A 969 -34.43 -34.54 8.48
N ARG A 970 -35.42 -35.35 8.85
CA ARG A 970 -36.75 -35.37 8.21
C ARG A 970 -37.86 -35.00 9.19
N HIS A 971 -38.57 -33.90 8.96
CA HIS A 971 -39.67 -33.49 9.85
C HIS A 971 -41.03 -33.81 9.23
N VAL A 972 -41.87 -34.59 9.92
CA VAL A 972 -43.17 -35.03 9.40
C VAL A 972 -44.29 -34.38 10.21
N LEU A 973 -45.18 -33.69 9.51
CA LEU A 973 -46.36 -33.05 10.07
C LEU A 973 -47.61 -33.87 9.73
N GLY A 974 -48.37 -34.24 10.76
CA GLY A 974 -49.68 -34.88 10.66
C GLY A 974 -50.82 -33.94 10.31
N THR A 975 -51.97 -34.55 10.07
CA THR A 975 -53.25 -33.89 9.85
C THR A 975 -53.87 -33.45 11.18
N VAL A 976 -55.09 -32.90 11.14
CA VAL A 976 -55.90 -32.72 12.37
C VAL A 976 -56.62 -34.02 12.82
N GLY A 977 -56.50 -35.10 12.04
CA GLY A 977 -57.10 -36.42 12.27
C GLY A 977 -56.18 -37.39 13.00
N ASN A 978 -56.46 -38.69 12.88
CA ASN A 978 -55.62 -39.75 13.46
C ASN A 978 -54.63 -40.25 12.39
N ASP A 979 -53.34 -40.05 12.62
CA ASP A 979 -52.30 -40.38 11.67
C ASP A 979 -51.45 -41.61 12.04
N ARG A 980 -50.80 -42.19 11.03
CA ARG A 980 -49.85 -43.29 11.20
C ARG A 980 -48.49 -42.89 10.66
N PHE A 981 -47.60 -42.56 11.57
CA PHE A 981 -46.21 -42.28 11.26
C PHE A 981 -45.39 -43.58 11.21
N VAL A 982 -44.30 -43.53 10.46
CA VAL A 982 -43.38 -44.64 10.23
C VAL A 982 -41.98 -44.02 10.17
N SER A 983 -41.07 -44.46 11.04
CA SER A 983 -39.68 -44.04 10.95
C SER A 983 -38.95 -44.73 9.80
N THR A 984 -37.92 -44.03 9.35
CA THR A 984 -37.00 -44.40 8.29
C THR A 984 -35.64 -44.76 8.90
N ALA A 985 -34.56 -44.71 8.13
CA ALA A 985 -33.20 -44.89 8.66
C ALA A 985 -32.48 -43.54 8.91
N SER A 986 -33.16 -42.43 8.63
CA SER A 986 -32.74 -41.07 8.95
C SER A 986 -33.45 -40.60 10.22
N ASP A 987 -32.94 -39.56 10.88
CA ASP A 987 -33.51 -39.03 12.11
C ASP A 987 -34.86 -38.33 11.80
N ASP A 988 -35.98 -38.97 12.19
CA ASP A 988 -37.33 -38.49 11.92
C ASP A 988 -37.94 -37.70 13.10
N PHE A 989 -38.44 -36.51 12.81
CA PHE A 989 -39.10 -35.63 13.78
C PHE A 989 -40.59 -35.52 13.51
N PHE A 990 -41.39 -36.24 14.29
CA PHE A 990 -42.84 -36.31 14.14
C PHE A 990 -43.59 -35.23 14.95
N THR A 991 -44.57 -34.59 14.33
CA THR A 991 -45.59 -33.75 14.96
C THR A 991 -46.97 -34.25 14.54
N GLY A 992 -47.76 -34.78 15.48
CA GLY A 992 -49.08 -35.35 15.27
C GLY A 992 -50.14 -34.34 14.81
N ASN A 993 -50.16 -33.14 15.40
CA ASN A 993 -51.06 -32.02 15.03
C ASN A 993 -52.58 -32.26 15.22
N GLY A 994 -53.02 -33.44 15.68
CA GLY A 994 -54.45 -33.76 15.80
C GLY A 994 -54.78 -35.10 16.45
N GLY A 995 -56.04 -35.53 16.34
CA GLY A 995 -56.50 -36.91 16.62
C GLY A 995 -55.90 -37.72 17.78
N SER A 996 -55.45 -38.93 17.43
CA SER A 996 -54.94 -40.02 18.28
C SER A 996 -54.05 -40.87 17.37
N ASP A 997 -52.75 -40.66 17.48
CA ASP A 997 -51.78 -41.00 16.45
C ASP A 997 -51.02 -42.27 16.76
N THR A 998 -50.40 -42.88 15.75
CA THR A 998 -49.57 -44.08 15.88
C THR A 998 -48.19 -43.84 15.28
N PHE A 999 -47.19 -43.65 16.14
CA PHE A 999 -45.77 -43.51 15.78
C PHE A 999 -45.11 -44.89 15.81
N VAL A 1000 -44.38 -45.25 14.76
CA VAL A 1000 -43.91 -46.62 14.57
C VAL A 1000 -42.43 -46.67 14.26
N PHE A 1001 -41.71 -47.38 15.15
CA PHE A 1001 -40.27 -47.48 15.22
C PHE A 1001 -39.81 -48.89 14.88
N ARG A 1002 -38.70 -49.01 14.14
CA ARG A 1002 -38.11 -50.28 13.71
C ARG A 1002 -36.63 -50.35 14.09
N THR A 1003 -36.01 -51.50 13.80
CA THR A 1003 -34.55 -51.60 13.78
C THR A 1003 -33.96 -50.75 12.67
N ASP A 1004 -32.73 -50.28 12.87
CA ASP A 1004 -31.99 -49.37 11.99
C ASP A 1004 -32.73 -48.03 11.78
N GLY A 1005 -33.40 -47.54 12.83
CA GLY A 1005 -34.44 -46.50 12.76
C GLY A 1005 -34.01 -45.05 13.02
N GLY A 1006 -32.71 -44.72 13.01
CA GLY A 1006 -32.22 -43.38 13.38
C GLY A 1006 -32.42 -42.99 14.86
N ASN A 1007 -32.31 -41.70 15.16
CA ASN A 1007 -32.64 -41.07 16.45
C ASN A 1007 -33.89 -40.20 16.30
N ASP A 1008 -35.05 -40.80 16.49
CA ASP A 1008 -36.33 -40.16 16.22
C ASP A 1008 -36.80 -39.24 17.37
N VAL A 1009 -37.63 -38.25 17.03
CA VAL A 1009 -38.23 -37.33 18.00
C VAL A 1009 -39.73 -37.22 17.77
N VAL A 1010 -40.54 -37.43 18.82
CA VAL A 1010 -41.99 -37.13 18.81
C VAL A 1010 -42.23 -35.86 19.61
N ARG A 1011 -42.73 -34.81 18.95
CA ARG A 1011 -42.79 -33.45 19.50
C ARG A 1011 -44.02 -33.17 20.39
N ASP A 1012 -45.12 -33.90 20.21
CA ASP A 1012 -46.44 -33.62 20.80
C ASP A 1012 -47.20 -34.85 21.34
N PHE A 1013 -46.47 -35.91 21.73
CA PHE A 1013 -47.03 -37.16 22.26
C PHE A 1013 -47.96 -36.97 23.48
N ARG A 1014 -49.16 -37.59 23.43
CA ARG A 1014 -50.16 -37.58 24.52
C ARG A 1014 -50.38 -38.97 25.09
N GLY A 1015 -49.99 -39.19 26.35
CA GLY A 1015 -50.37 -40.42 27.07
C GLY A 1015 -51.86 -40.47 27.44
N GLY A 1016 -52.43 -41.67 27.50
CA GLY A 1016 -53.85 -41.91 27.82
C GLY A 1016 -54.53 -42.91 26.90
N ALA A 1017 -55.80 -43.24 27.15
CA ALA A 1017 -56.53 -44.16 26.28
C ALA A 1017 -56.79 -43.52 24.89
N ALA A 1018 -56.61 -44.27 23.80
CA ALA A 1018 -56.88 -43.80 22.43
C ALA A 1018 -58.31 -43.24 22.25
N SER A 1019 -59.30 -43.81 22.95
CA SER A 1019 -60.69 -43.30 22.98
C SER A 1019 -60.86 -41.91 23.62
N ALA A 1020 -59.80 -41.34 24.17
CA ALA A 1020 -59.73 -40.01 24.78
C ALA A 1020 -58.66 -39.11 24.11
N GLY A 1021 -58.15 -39.47 22.92
CA GLY A 1021 -57.13 -38.70 22.21
C GLY A 1021 -55.69 -38.98 22.67
N GLY A 1022 -55.42 -40.16 23.22
CA GLY A 1022 -54.06 -40.61 23.54
C GLY A 1022 -53.38 -41.28 22.35
N ASP A 1023 -52.07 -41.11 22.24
CA ASP A 1023 -51.24 -41.59 21.13
C ASP A 1023 -50.59 -42.95 21.44
N ILE A 1024 -50.11 -43.61 20.38
CA ILE A 1024 -49.56 -44.96 20.42
C ILE A 1024 -48.13 -44.95 19.88
N LEU A 1025 -47.21 -45.56 20.62
CA LEU A 1025 -45.90 -45.96 20.14
C LEU A 1025 -45.98 -47.45 19.76
N SER A 1026 -45.68 -47.80 18.52
CA SER A 1026 -45.57 -49.19 18.08
C SER A 1026 -44.11 -49.53 17.80
N PHE A 1027 -43.60 -50.56 18.46
CA PHE A 1027 -42.26 -51.07 18.21
C PHE A 1027 -42.38 -52.34 17.36
N GLU A 1028 -41.93 -52.26 16.10
CA GLU A 1028 -42.00 -53.34 15.11
C GLU A 1028 -40.59 -53.95 14.92
N GLY A 1029 -40.39 -55.20 15.35
CA GLY A 1029 -39.12 -55.92 15.15
C GLY A 1029 -37.93 -55.51 16.04
N THR A 1030 -38.04 -54.48 16.90
CA THR A 1030 -36.94 -53.91 17.71
C THR A 1030 -36.40 -54.80 18.85
N GLY A 1031 -37.00 -55.98 19.07
CA GLY A 1031 -36.69 -56.84 20.22
C GLY A 1031 -37.43 -56.51 21.51
N PHE A 1032 -38.22 -55.42 21.56
CA PHE A 1032 -39.17 -55.19 22.66
C PHE A 1032 -40.39 -56.10 22.54
N HIS A 1033 -40.80 -56.72 23.64
CA HIS A 1033 -41.92 -57.67 23.67
C HIS A 1033 -42.99 -57.33 24.73
N SER A 1034 -42.70 -56.35 25.61
CA SER A 1034 -43.56 -55.93 26.69
C SER A 1034 -43.25 -54.49 27.11
N LEU A 1035 -44.20 -53.85 27.82
CA LEU A 1035 -43.99 -52.53 28.41
C LEU A 1035 -42.80 -52.53 29.39
N ALA A 1036 -42.51 -53.66 30.05
CA ALA A 1036 -41.36 -53.75 30.95
C ALA A 1036 -40.02 -53.62 30.21
N ASP A 1037 -39.94 -54.10 28.97
CA ASP A 1037 -38.72 -54.01 28.16
C ASP A 1037 -38.49 -52.56 27.69
N VAL A 1038 -39.55 -51.90 27.20
CA VAL A 1038 -39.51 -50.47 26.84
C VAL A 1038 -39.15 -49.61 28.03
N MET A 1039 -39.77 -49.85 29.19
CA MET A 1039 -39.50 -49.10 30.43
C MET A 1039 -38.10 -49.39 31.01
N ALA A 1040 -37.43 -50.48 30.61
CA ALA A 1040 -36.05 -50.75 30.99
C ALA A 1040 -35.04 -49.94 30.17
N GLY A 1041 -35.38 -49.57 28.93
CA GLY A 1041 -34.60 -48.67 28.06
C GLY A 1041 -35.05 -47.21 28.08
N ALA A 1042 -36.10 -46.87 28.84
CA ALA A 1042 -36.69 -45.53 28.89
C ALA A 1042 -36.14 -44.70 30.06
N HIS A 1043 -35.62 -43.52 29.75
CA HIS A 1043 -35.02 -42.58 30.69
C HIS A 1043 -35.69 -41.21 30.62
N GLN A 1044 -36.05 -40.64 31.78
CA GLN A 1044 -36.49 -39.25 31.86
C GLN A 1044 -35.25 -38.34 31.87
N ILE A 1045 -35.12 -37.49 30.86
CA ILE A 1045 -34.04 -36.50 30.73
C ILE A 1045 -34.70 -35.11 30.72
N GLY A 1046 -34.54 -34.36 31.81
CA GLY A 1046 -35.23 -33.07 31.97
C GLY A 1046 -36.76 -33.21 31.92
N THR A 1047 -37.38 -32.60 30.91
CA THR A 1047 -38.82 -32.67 30.64
C THR A 1047 -39.23 -33.83 29.74
N ASP A 1048 -38.27 -34.54 29.15
CA ASP A 1048 -38.45 -35.40 27.98
C ASP A 1048 -38.14 -36.86 28.34
N VAL A 1049 -38.61 -37.81 27.52
CA VAL A 1049 -38.34 -39.25 27.70
C VAL A 1049 -37.63 -39.81 26.49
N THR A 1050 -36.39 -40.25 26.65
CA THR A 1050 -35.65 -40.97 25.62
C THR A 1050 -35.74 -42.47 25.87
N ILE A 1051 -36.07 -43.24 24.84
CA ILE A 1051 -36.16 -44.70 24.86
C ILE A 1051 -35.06 -45.24 23.94
N GLN A 1052 -34.08 -45.93 24.52
CA GLN A 1052 -32.97 -46.50 23.76
C GLN A 1052 -33.37 -47.84 23.12
N ILE A 1053 -33.12 -48.00 21.83
CA ILE A 1053 -33.34 -49.23 21.06
C ILE A 1053 -32.01 -50.01 20.95
N ALA A 1054 -32.10 -51.33 20.82
CA ALA A 1054 -30.99 -52.27 21.03
C ALA A 1054 -29.84 -52.21 20.00
N ASP A 1055 -30.03 -51.48 18.91
CA ASP A 1055 -29.13 -51.29 17.76
C ASP A 1055 -28.40 -49.93 17.77
N HIS A 1056 -28.56 -49.15 18.86
CA HIS A 1056 -28.14 -47.76 19.05
C HIS A 1056 -29.09 -46.68 18.51
N SER A 1057 -30.19 -47.05 17.83
CA SER A 1057 -31.30 -46.11 17.59
C SER A 1057 -31.96 -45.67 18.89
N SER A 1058 -32.66 -44.53 18.84
CA SER A 1058 -33.42 -44.02 19.98
C SER A 1058 -34.71 -43.34 19.54
N VAL A 1059 -35.67 -43.18 20.46
CA VAL A 1059 -36.80 -42.26 20.28
C VAL A 1059 -36.93 -41.34 21.48
N THR A 1060 -36.99 -40.03 21.25
CA THR A 1060 -37.20 -39.01 22.29
C THR A 1060 -38.60 -38.41 22.19
N LEU A 1061 -39.34 -38.45 23.30
CA LEU A 1061 -40.68 -37.90 23.45
C LEU A 1061 -40.58 -36.57 24.20
N LEU A 1062 -40.75 -35.45 23.48
CA LEU A 1062 -40.61 -34.12 24.08
C LEU A 1062 -41.74 -33.83 25.07
N ASN A 1063 -41.41 -33.10 26.14
CA ASN A 1063 -42.30 -32.66 27.22
C ASN A 1063 -43.16 -33.78 27.86
N THR A 1064 -42.74 -35.03 27.68
CA THR A 1064 -43.46 -36.22 28.11
C THR A 1064 -42.91 -36.69 29.45
N LYS A 1065 -43.79 -36.99 30.40
CA LYS A 1065 -43.39 -37.65 31.65
C LYS A 1065 -43.32 -39.15 31.46
N LEU A 1066 -42.32 -39.81 32.02
CA LEU A 1066 -42.13 -41.26 31.93
C LEU A 1066 -43.37 -42.06 32.37
N ALA A 1067 -44.13 -41.55 33.33
CA ALA A 1067 -45.40 -42.14 33.80
C ALA A 1067 -46.58 -42.05 32.79
N ALA A 1068 -46.42 -41.34 31.67
CA ALA A 1068 -47.38 -41.31 30.56
C ALA A 1068 -47.28 -42.55 29.66
N LEU A 1069 -46.17 -43.30 29.71
CA LEU A 1069 -46.02 -44.57 29.04
C LEU A 1069 -46.81 -45.66 29.79
N THR A 1070 -47.90 -46.10 29.18
CA THR A 1070 -48.77 -47.15 29.75
C THR A 1070 -49.04 -48.25 28.72
N ALA A 1071 -49.59 -49.37 29.17
CA ALA A 1071 -50.00 -50.46 28.29
C ALA A 1071 -51.15 -50.10 27.32
N ALA A 1072 -51.76 -48.89 27.45
CA ALA A 1072 -52.70 -48.35 26.49
C ALA A 1072 -52.03 -47.52 25.38
N ASN A 1073 -50.75 -47.18 25.53
CA ASN A 1073 -49.98 -46.28 24.66
C ASN A 1073 -48.79 -46.96 23.97
N VAL A 1074 -48.54 -48.24 24.25
CA VAL A 1074 -47.41 -48.98 23.67
C VAL A 1074 -47.91 -50.29 23.08
N LEU A 1075 -47.63 -50.50 21.79
CA LEU A 1075 -47.91 -51.72 21.05
C LEU A 1075 -46.61 -52.41 20.60
N PHE A 1076 -46.69 -53.73 20.43
CA PHE A 1076 -45.63 -54.60 19.96
C PHE A 1076 -46.17 -55.41 18.79
N ALA A 1077 -45.39 -55.55 17.72
CA ALA A 1077 -45.77 -56.25 16.49
C ALA A 1077 -44.58 -57.01 15.87
#